data_AF-A0A7G1HVG2-F1
#
_entry.id   AF-A0A7G1HVG2-F1
#
_cell.length_a   1.000
_cell.length_b   1.000
_cell.length_c   1.000
_cell.angle_alpha   90.00
_cell.angle_beta   90.00
_cell.angle_gamma   90.00
#
_symmetry.space_group_name_H-M   'P 1'
#
loop_
_entity.id
_entity.type
_entity.pdbx_description
1 polymer ?
#
loop_
_entity_poly.entity_id
_entity_poly.type
_entity_poly.pdbx_seq_one_letter_code
_entity_poly.pdbx_strand_id
1 'polypeptide(L)'
;MNFLLAILICVVATSIVIIVTIRKRLKNKSKELSEKLNHISAYSEKSSYEQAQERLSKLKDVVFADIPTDLNNGFYGKIISATQEKKFINYYKPHFQEAYSLLKKLEVFNITPSETITKFINDFGAINKLVKQHNDTVINSLLDTYEDFFDHCLKYPLDKQQRRSIVSEEDNCLVVSSAGSGKTSSIVGKVKYLTEVKDIAPHKILLISYTNKAAAELTERMTTDGLKGYTFHKLAIDIIGRATGIKPSICDNTDALFIDIYHTLLENKAFKNSVVEYFIDYQTYETDWERRKNERQEKLSEQKNVQLKAMFPDMDGRAIYVKSEQEQKICFVLSALGVKFRYEEPYEHQLADEMHSQYRPDFSIYFEQAGVTKRIYLEHFGVDEHSLVPAWFAKDKNITYEEANQKYNDGITWKKAAHEKFNTQLLVTSSTDFHYSNIRAKLKKMLEDVGVPIQEKTDEELYDLVLPKGSKQEKAFIRLVVTFVTLVKSSCKSVKEVLKQAKNADDERSVFIIKNIFQPVYERYISALSDSNQIDFTDAILQATEICRTSHPVEYDYIIVDEFQDISVDRYNFLKVLREGNPPAKLYCVGDDWQSIYRFSGSDMALFNQFPEYFGVTEINKIETTYRFGEPLVSLSSHFIQRNKAQIQKDIHSFSSEMKTELEFHSYDRRDYCNTIGQLVASIPSDKSIFLLGRYSFDDYYLSFIYQSIKEGNRFFYVIGGRKIEFLTVHKSKGLEADYVILLQCNKDTYGFPSLVSDDPVLNYVLTKSDQFPYGEERRLFYVAITRAKMKTLVLYDKRFPSVFVNEFLHPEKVSEENYVKHPNANKRWTRKADQFLLKLHSEGKSVKYIAAKMGRSQTSIVMRLNKLIQ
;
A
#
# COMPACT_ATOMS: atom_id res chain seq x y z
N MET A 1 -87.63 -13.55 -13.12
CA MET A 1 -86.67 -13.92 -14.18
C MET A 1 -86.48 -12.80 -15.22
N ASN A 2 -87.55 -12.23 -15.79
CA ASN A 2 -87.46 -11.18 -16.82
C ASN A 2 -86.82 -9.84 -16.33
N PHE A 3 -87.00 -9.46 -15.07
CA PHE A 3 -86.42 -8.22 -14.52
C PHE A 3 -84.89 -8.28 -14.36
N LEU A 4 -84.36 -9.44 -13.94
CA LEU A 4 -82.91 -9.69 -13.85
C LEU A 4 -82.25 -9.71 -15.22
N LEU A 5 -82.91 -10.27 -16.24
CA LEU A 5 -82.42 -10.26 -17.62
C LEU A 5 -82.40 -8.84 -18.22
N ALA A 6 -83.44 -8.03 -17.95
CA ALA A 6 -83.49 -6.63 -18.38
C ALA A 6 -82.42 -5.77 -17.70
N ILE A 7 -82.17 -5.97 -16.40
CA ILE A 7 -81.06 -5.32 -15.68
C ILE A 7 -79.72 -5.74 -16.26
N LEU A 8 -79.52 -7.03 -16.54
CA LEU A 8 -78.27 -7.54 -17.14
C LEU A 8 -78.04 -6.94 -18.53
N ILE A 9 -79.07 -6.85 -19.38
CA ILE A 9 -79.00 -6.22 -20.70
C ILE A 9 -78.70 -4.72 -20.58
N CYS A 10 -79.31 -4.01 -19.63
CA CYS A 10 -78.99 -2.61 -19.36
C CYS A 10 -77.55 -2.41 -18.85
N VAL A 11 -77.04 -3.30 -17.98
CA VAL A 11 -75.65 -3.25 -17.49
C VAL A 11 -74.66 -3.53 -18.61
N VAL A 12 -74.95 -4.49 -19.49
CA VAL A 12 -74.12 -4.78 -20.67
C VAL A 12 -74.15 -3.63 -21.67
N ALA A 13 -75.32 -3.07 -21.97
CA ALA A 13 -75.46 -1.93 -22.89
C ALA A 13 -74.75 -0.67 -22.36
N THR A 14 -74.91 -0.35 -21.08
CA THR A 14 -74.19 0.76 -20.44
C THR A 14 -72.68 0.53 -20.42
N SER A 15 -72.23 -0.69 -20.12
CA SER A 15 -70.80 -1.07 -20.19
C SER A 15 -70.23 -0.91 -21.60
N ILE A 16 -70.96 -1.31 -22.64
CA ILE A 16 -70.56 -1.13 -24.05
C ILE A 16 -70.46 0.36 -24.40
N VAL A 17 -71.44 1.19 -24.01
CA VAL A 17 -71.40 2.65 -24.25
C VAL A 17 -70.21 3.29 -23.53
N ILE A 18 -69.93 2.88 -22.29
CA ILE A 18 -68.76 3.34 -21.53
C ILE A 18 -67.46 2.96 -22.25
N ILE A 19 -67.31 1.72 -22.70
CA ILE A 19 -66.13 1.24 -23.43
C ILE A 19 -65.94 2.01 -24.74
N VAL A 20 -67.01 2.19 -25.54
CA VAL A 20 -66.95 2.95 -26.81
C VAL A 20 -66.56 4.41 -26.56
N THR A 21 -67.10 5.03 -25.52
CA THR A 21 -66.78 6.41 -25.13
C THR A 21 -65.32 6.55 -24.69
N ILE A 22 -64.81 5.60 -23.89
CA ILE A 22 -63.40 5.55 -23.49
C ILE A 22 -62.50 5.36 -24.71
N ARG A 23 -62.84 4.44 -25.62
CA ARG A 23 -62.05 4.20 -26.85
C ARG A 23 -61.99 5.45 -27.74
N LYS A 24 -63.11 6.18 -27.92
CA LYS A 24 -63.13 7.43 -28.69
C LYS A 24 -62.27 8.51 -28.03
N ARG A 25 -62.36 8.65 -26.70
CA ARG A 25 -61.53 9.61 -25.94
C ARG A 25 -60.04 9.29 -26.03
N LEU A 26 -59.66 8.01 -25.93
CA LEU A 26 -58.26 7.57 -26.06
C LEU A 26 -57.70 7.78 -27.46
N LYS A 27 -58.50 7.56 -28.52
CA LYS A 27 -58.11 7.89 -29.90
C LYS A 27 -57.84 9.39 -30.08
N ASN A 28 -58.69 10.26 -29.53
CA ASN A 28 -58.47 11.71 -29.58
C ASN A 28 -57.19 12.11 -28.84
N LYS A 29 -56.95 11.55 -27.65
CA LYS A 29 -55.70 11.77 -26.90
C LYS A 29 -54.46 11.28 -27.63
N SER A 30 -54.56 10.16 -28.35
CA SER A 30 -53.47 9.65 -29.20
C SER A 30 -53.14 10.62 -30.32
N LYS A 31 -54.16 11.21 -30.98
CA LYS A 31 -53.96 12.23 -32.01
C LYS A 31 -53.33 13.52 -31.44
N GLU A 32 -53.88 14.04 -30.34
CA GLU A 32 -53.39 15.24 -29.65
C GLU A 32 -51.93 15.08 -29.20
N LEU A 33 -51.58 13.92 -28.63
CA LEU A 33 -50.20 13.65 -28.23
C LEU A 33 -49.26 13.50 -29.43
N SER A 34 -49.73 12.90 -30.53
CA SER A 34 -48.92 12.79 -31.77
C SER A 34 -48.60 14.17 -32.34
N GLU A 35 -49.58 15.08 -32.38
CA GLU A 35 -49.36 16.48 -32.78
C GLU A 35 -48.39 17.19 -31.82
N LYS A 36 -48.55 17.00 -30.51
CA LYS A 36 -47.65 17.56 -29.49
C LYS A 36 -46.20 17.06 -29.65
N LEU A 37 -45.99 15.77 -29.93
CA LEU A 37 -44.67 15.19 -30.13
C LEU A 37 -43.98 15.74 -31.40
N ASN A 38 -44.73 15.99 -32.48
CA ASN A 38 -44.21 16.60 -33.71
C ASN A 38 -43.83 18.09 -33.54
N HIS A 39 -44.25 18.73 -32.44
CA HIS A 39 -43.99 20.14 -32.14
C HIS A 39 -43.11 20.33 -30.90
N ILE A 40 -42.39 19.28 -30.45
CA ILE A 40 -41.36 19.44 -29.42
C ILE A 40 -40.29 20.40 -29.96
N SER A 41 -39.79 21.32 -29.13
CA SER A 41 -38.64 22.14 -29.51
C SER A 41 -37.38 21.26 -29.64
N ALA A 42 -36.52 21.56 -30.60
CA ALA A 42 -35.19 20.93 -30.67
C ALA A 42 -34.42 21.14 -29.36
N TYR A 43 -33.64 20.14 -28.92
CA TYR A 43 -32.77 20.30 -27.77
C TYR A 43 -31.71 21.38 -28.08
N SER A 44 -31.59 22.36 -27.19
CA SER A 44 -30.53 23.37 -27.27
C SER A 44 -29.74 23.39 -25.97
N GLU A 45 -28.44 23.11 -26.10
CA GLU A 45 -27.52 23.28 -24.99
C GLU A 45 -27.22 24.77 -24.83
N LYS A 46 -27.75 25.41 -23.77
CA LYS A 46 -27.30 26.75 -23.37
C LYS A 46 -25.88 26.63 -22.80
N SER A 47 -24.84 26.86 -23.61
CA SER A 47 -23.48 27.07 -23.13
C SER A 47 -22.68 28.08 -23.99
N SER A 48 -21.93 28.92 -23.27
CA SER A 48 -21.05 30.07 -23.57
C SER A 48 -21.38 31.05 -24.72
N TYR A 49 -21.18 32.34 -24.39
CA TYR A 49 -21.60 33.54 -25.10
C TYR A 49 -21.01 33.71 -26.52
N GLU A 50 -19.92 33.00 -26.85
CA GLU A 50 -19.19 33.14 -28.12
C GLU A 50 -19.63 32.10 -29.19
N GLN A 51 -20.00 30.87 -28.80
CA GLN A 51 -20.56 29.89 -29.76
C GLN A 51 -22.00 30.22 -30.18
N ALA A 52 -22.69 31.06 -29.41
CA ALA A 52 -24.05 31.50 -29.71
C ALA A 52 -24.10 32.39 -30.97
N GLN A 53 -23.10 33.24 -31.22
CA GLN A 53 -23.11 34.16 -32.38
C GLN A 53 -22.93 33.44 -33.72
N GLU A 54 -22.09 32.41 -33.80
CA GLU A 54 -21.93 31.61 -35.02
C GLU A 54 -23.15 30.70 -35.28
N ARG A 55 -23.70 30.09 -34.22
CA ARG A 55 -24.89 29.22 -34.26
C ARG A 55 -26.17 29.97 -34.66
N LEU A 56 -26.39 31.19 -34.16
CA LEU A 56 -27.58 32.00 -34.46
C LEU A 56 -27.72 32.37 -35.94
N SER A 57 -26.62 32.33 -36.72
CA SER A 57 -26.66 32.63 -38.15
C SER A 57 -27.08 31.45 -39.04
N LYS A 58 -26.90 30.20 -38.58
CA LYS A 58 -27.20 28.96 -39.35
C LYS A 58 -28.45 28.18 -38.89
N LEU A 59 -28.96 28.41 -37.68
CA LEU A 59 -30.02 27.61 -37.05
C LEU A 59 -31.46 28.14 -37.21
N LYS A 60 -31.73 29.05 -38.15
CA LYS A 60 -33.03 29.76 -38.15
C LYS A 60 -34.28 28.91 -38.42
N ASP A 61 -34.20 27.62 -38.77
CA ASP A 61 -35.38 26.75 -38.96
C ASP A 61 -35.10 25.25 -38.73
N VAL A 62 -34.60 24.83 -37.55
CA VAL A 62 -34.51 23.38 -37.23
C VAL A 62 -35.74 22.94 -36.45
N VAL A 63 -36.66 22.27 -37.15
CA VAL A 63 -37.85 21.62 -36.58
C VAL A 63 -37.46 20.24 -36.05
N PHE A 64 -37.91 19.89 -34.84
CA PHE A 64 -37.74 18.54 -34.28
C PHE A 64 -38.43 17.50 -35.17
N ALA A 65 -37.67 16.54 -35.68
CA ALA A 65 -38.19 15.44 -36.50
C ALA A 65 -38.34 14.14 -35.67
N ASP A 66 -37.26 13.74 -35.01
CA ASP A 66 -37.18 12.62 -34.09
C ASP A 66 -35.93 12.76 -33.19
N ILE A 67 -35.82 11.92 -32.16
CA ILE A 67 -34.71 11.97 -31.21
C ILE A 67 -33.35 11.72 -31.91
N PRO A 68 -33.17 10.73 -32.81
CA PRO A 68 -31.91 10.53 -33.53
C PRO A 68 -31.46 11.76 -34.35
N THR A 69 -32.38 12.41 -35.06
CA THR A 69 -32.10 13.59 -35.88
C THR A 69 -31.75 14.78 -35.00
N ASP A 70 -32.49 14.99 -33.90
CA ASP A 70 -32.20 16.06 -32.95
C ASP A 70 -30.86 15.88 -32.25
N LEU A 71 -30.52 14.63 -31.88
CA LEU A 71 -29.22 14.26 -31.33
C LEU A 71 -28.09 14.64 -32.30
N ASN A 72 -28.19 14.21 -33.56
CA ASN A 72 -27.16 14.47 -34.58
C ASN A 72 -27.01 15.96 -34.92
N ASN A 73 -28.12 16.71 -34.91
CA ASN A 73 -28.10 18.15 -35.17
C ASN A 73 -27.59 18.94 -33.96
N GLY A 74 -28.06 18.63 -32.75
CA GLY A 74 -27.71 19.32 -31.52
C GLY A 74 -26.23 19.14 -31.15
N PHE A 75 -25.67 17.97 -31.44
CA PHE A 75 -24.28 17.61 -31.14
C PHE A 75 -23.44 17.39 -32.41
N TYR A 76 -23.78 18.03 -33.53
CA TYR A 76 -23.05 17.86 -34.79
C TYR A 76 -21.52 18.07 -34.61
N GLY A 77 -20.75 17.02 -34.91
CA GLY A 77 -19.29 17.01 -34.80
C GLY A 77 -18.74 17.07 -33.36
N LYS A 78 -19.58 16.87 -32.33
CA LYS A 78 -19.20 16.96 -30.92
C LYS A 78 -19.45 15.64 -30.21
N ILE A 79 -18.48 15.20 -29.42
CA ILE A 79 -18.66 14.04 -28.54
C ILE A 79 -19.57 14.46 -27.39
N ILE A 80 -20.56 13.63 -27.09
CA ILE A 80 -21.52 13.83 -26.02
C ILE A 80 -20.94 13.23 -24.73
N SER A 81 -20.67 14.06 -23.73
CA SER A 81 -20.26 13.59 -22.40
C SER A 81 -21.43 12.95 -21.65
N ALA A 82 -21.15 12.14 -20.63
CA ALA A 82 -22.20 11.53 -19.81
C ALA A 82 -23.12 12.58 -19.15
N THR A 83 -22.56 13.74 -18.79
CA THR A 83 -23.34 14.87 -18.26
C THR A 83 -24.28 15.43 -19.32
N GLN A 84 -23.83 15.57 -20.57
CA GLN A 84 -24.64 16.03 -21.69
C GLN A 84 -25.70 15.01 -22.09
N GLU A 85 -25.36 13.71 -22.14
CA GLU A 85 -26.31 12.61 -22.34
C GLU A 85 -27.43 12.67 -21.30
N LYS A 86 -27.08 12.83 -20.01
CA LYS A 86 -28.08 12.93 -18.95
C LYS A 86 -28.99 14.15 -19.12
N LYS A 87 -28.45 15.31 -19.54
CA LYS A 87 -29.27 16.51 -19.84
C LYS A 87 -30.21 16.25 -21.03
N PHE A 88 -29.72 15.61 -22.07
CA PHE A 88 -30.49 15.25 -23.27
C PHE A 88 -31.62 14.25 -22.94
N ILE A 89 -31.33 13.20 -22.17
CA ILE A 89 -32.35 12.24 -21.68
C ILE A 89 -33.39 12.95 -20.82
N ASN A 90 -32.96 13.80 -19.87
CA ASN A 90 -33.87 14.52 -18.98
C ASN A 90 -34.79 15.49 -19.73
N TYR A 91 -34.35 16.04 -20.86
CA TYR A 91 -35.17 16.88 -21.70
C TYR A 91 -36.37 16.12 -22.30
N TYR A 92 -36.15 14.90 -22.80
CA TYR A 92 -37.23 14.09 -23.41
C TYR A 92 -38.04 13.25 -22.42
N LYS A 93 -37.54 13.05 -21.20
CA LYS A 93 -38.16 12.19 -20.18
C LYS A 93 -39.63 12.52 -19.87
N PRO A 94 -40.05 13.80 -19.73
CA PRO A 94 -41.46 14.12 -19.48
C PRO A 94 -42.38 13.70 -20.64
N HIS A 95 -41.94 13.92 -21.88
CA HIS A 95 -42.67 13.52 -23.09
C HIS A 95 -42.78 11.99 -23.19
N PHE A 96 -41.73 11.27 -22.83
CA PHE A 96 -41.74 9.80 -22.78
C PHE A 96 -42.73 9.28 -21.73
N GLN A 97 -42.76 9.86 -20.53
CA GLN A 97 -43.69 9.45 -19.48
C GLN A 97 -45.15 9.64 -19.90
N GLU A 98 -45.45 10.73 -20.60
CA GLU A 98 -46.77 10.99 -21.17
C GLU A 98 -47.15 9.98 -22.26
N ALA A 99 -46.25 9.75 -23.23
CA ALA A 99 -46.43 8.79 -24.32
C ALA A 99 -46.60 7.35 -23.82
N TYR A 100 -45.76 6.91 -22.88
CA TYR A 100 -45.80 5.56 -22.33
C TYR A 100 -47.04 5.32 -21.45
N SER A 101 -47.48 6.32 -20.68
CA SER A 101 -48.73 6.25 -19.92
C SER A 101 -49.95 6.12 -20.82
N LEU A 102 -49.93 6.80 -21.98
CA LEU A 102 -50.99 6.66 -22.97
C LEU A 102 -50.94 5.31 -23.67
N LEU A 103 -49.76 4.81 -24.06
CA LEU A 103 -49.58 3.50 -24.68
C LEU A 103 -50.21 2.38 -23.86
N LYS A 104 -49.93 2.32 -22.55
CA LYS A 104 -50.54 1.33 -21.64
C LYS A 104 -52.07 1.38 -21.65
N LYS A 105 -52.65 2.59 -21.72
CA LYS A 105 -54.11 2.75 -21.79
C LYS A 105 -54.65 2.35 -23.16
N LEU A 106 -53.91 2.56 -24.24
CA LEU A 106 -54.32 2.15 -25.58
C LEU A 106 -54.32 0.61 -25.71
N GLU A 107 -53.31 -0.07 -25.15
CA GLU A 107 -53.20 -1.54 -25.12
C GLU A 107 -54.37 -2.19 -24.37
N VAL A 108 -54.74 -1.69 -23.19
CA VAL A 108 -55.88 -2.19 -22.39
C VAL A 108 -57.20 -2.20 -23.19
N PHE A 109 -57.36 -1.28 -24.13
CA PHE A 109 -58.57 -1.13 -24.94
C PHE A 109 -58.41 -1.62 -26.40
N ASN A 110 -57.33 -2.37 -26.70
CA ASN A 110 -57.00 -2.86 -28.04
C ASN A 110 -57.08 -1.73 -29.10
N ILE A 111 -56.38 -0.63 -28.85
CA ILE A 111 -56.25 0.50 -29.78
C ILE A 111 -54.79 0.57 -30.24
N THR A 112 -54.57 0.56 -31.55
CA THR A 112 -53.24 0.75 -32.12
C THR A 112 -52.77 2.20 -31.88
N PRO A 113 -51.59 2.41 -31.28
CA PRO A 113 -50.99 3.74 -31.14
C PRO A 113 -50.59 4.30 -32.51
N SER A 114 -50.36 5.62 -32.59
CA SER A 114 -49.81 6.22 -33.80
C SER A 114 -48.35 5.82 -34.01
N GLU A 115 -47.90 5.89 -35.26
CA GLU A 115 -46.50 5.64 -35.62
C GLU A 115 -45.56 6.61 -34.89
N THR A 116 -45.93 7.90 -34.80
CA THR A 116 -45.19 8.94 -34.06
C THR A 116 -44.96 8.56 -32.60
N ILE A 117 -46.00 8.12 -31.89
CA ILE A 117 -45.89 7.73 -30.47
C ILE A 117 -45.02 6.49 -30.34
N THR A 118 -45.22 5.49 -31.21
CA THR A 118 -44.45 4.24 -31.19
C THR A 118 -42.98 4.49 -31.46
N LYS A 119 -42.67 5.28 -32.49
CA LYS A 119 -41.32 5.70 -32.86
C LYS A 119 -40.64 6.47 -31.72
N PHE A 120 -41.31 7.47 -31.15
CA PHE A 120 -40.77 8.25 -30.03
C PHE A 120 -40.43 7.38 -28.81
N ILE A 121 -41.31 6.44 -28.44
CA ILE A 121 -41.07 5.50 -27.34
C ILE A 121 -39.89 4.59 -27.64
N ASN A 122 -39.79 4.07 -28.86
CA ASN A 122 -38.69 3.21 -29.29
C ASN A 122 -37.36 3.97 -29.31
N ASP A 123 -37.34 5.19 -29.87
CA ASP A 123 -36.16 6.04 -29.94
C ASP A 123 -35.67 6.43 -28.54
N PHE A 124 -36.58 6.82 -27.63
CA PHE A 124 -36.23 7.11 -26.23
C PHE A 124 -35.72 5.86 -25.50
N GLY A 125 -36.33 4.70 -25.76
CA GLY A 125 -35.86 3.41 -25.22
C GLY A 125 -34.47 3.01 -25.72
N ALA A 126 -34.08 3.48 -26.90
CA ALA A 126 -32.77 3.26 -27.52
C ALA A 126 -31.78 4.42 -27.32
N ILE A 127 -32.12 5.46 -26.56
CA ILE A 127 -31.37 6.73 -26.52
C ILE A 127 -29.89 6.56 -26.16
N ASN A 128 -29.56 5.73 -25.17
CA ASN A 128 -28.17 5.45 -24.78
C ASN A 128 -27.38 4.78 -25.91
N LYS A 129 -28.03 3.90 -26.69
CA LYS A 129 -27.41 3.25 -27.85
C LYS A 129 -27.18 4.25 -28.98
N LEU A 130 -28.15 5.16 -29.21
CA LEU A 130 -28.03 6.23 -30.20
C LEU A 130 -26.88 7.19 -29.87
N VAL A 131 -26.77 7.61 -28.60
CA VAL A 131 -25.66 8.45 -28.11
C VAL A 131 -24.31 7.76 -28.32
N LYS A 132 -24.22 6.46 -27.98
CA LYS A 132 -23.00 5.69 -28.22
C LYS A 132 -22.62 5.63 -29.71
N GLN A 133 -23.59 5.34 -30.58
CA GLN A 133 -23.36 5.30 -32.03
C GLN A 133 -22.94 6.65 -32.60
N HIS A 134 -23.55 7.74 -32.13
CA HIS A 134 -23.18 9.10 -32.48
C HIS A 134 -21.73 9.39 -32.06
N ASN A 135 -21.38 9.13 -30.80
CA ASN A 135 -20.03 9.33 -30.28
C ASN A 135 -19.00 8.52 -31.07
N ASP A 136 -19.24 7.23 -31.30
CA ASP A 136 -18.33 6.37 -32.08
C ASP A 136 -18.11 6.93 -33.50
N THR A 137 -19.17 7.45 -34.13
CA THR A 137 -19.09 8.08 -35.46
C THR A 137 -18.28 9.37 -35.44
N VAL A 138 -18.54 10.25 -34.48
CA VAL A 138 -17.80 11.52 -34.31
C VAL A 138 -16.34 11.25 -34.00
N ILE A 139 -16.04 10.29 -33.13
CA ILE A 139 -14.67 9.91 -32.76
C ILE A 139 -13.91 9.43 -34.00
N ASN A 140 -14.46 8.51 -34.78
CA ASN A 140 -13.80 8.03 -35.99
C ASN A 140 -13.56 9.19 -36.98
N SER A 141 -14.55 10.06 -37.16
CA SER A 141 -14.39 11.27 -37.98
C SER A 141 -13.27 12.19 -37.49
N LEU A 142 -13.14 12.41 -36.17
CA LEU A 142 -12.05 13.20 -35.59
C LEU A 142 -10.68 12.52 -35.79
N LEU A 143 -10.61 11.20 -35.64
CA LEU A 143 -9.38 10.44 -35.84
C LEU A 143 -8.91 10.52 -37.30
N ASP A 144 -9.83 10.44 -38.25
CA ASP A 144 -9.53 10.55 -39.69
C ASP A 144 -9.19 12.00 -40.06
N THR A 145 -9.95 12.98 -39.57
CA THR A 145 -9.75 14.41 -39.86
C THR A 145 -8.38 14.89 -39.39
N TYR A 146 -7.93 14.42 -38.23
CA TYR A 146 -6.67 14.82 -37.61
C TYR A 146 -5.57 13.75 -37.71
N GLU A 147 -5.65 12.85 -38.71
CA GLU A 147 -4.66 11.79 -38.92
C GLU A 147 -3.24 12.35 -39.05
N ASP A 148 -3.05 13.36 -39.89
CA ASP A 148 -1.75 14.01 -40.12
C ASP A 148 -1.17 14.63 -38.83
N PHE A 149 -2.02 15.25 -38.01
CA PHE A 149 -1.61 15.74 -36.70
C PHE A 149 -1.11 14.60 -35.81
N PHE A 150 -1.82 13.47 -35.74
CA PHE A 150 -1.41 12.35 -34.89
C PHE A 150 -0.16 11.62 -35.38
N ASP A 151 0.11 11.67 -36.68
CA ASP A 151 1.31 11.11 -37.29
C ASP A 151 2.56 11.97 -37.02
N HIS A 152 2.39 13.29 -36.91
CA HIS A 152 3.52 14.24 -36.92
C HIS A 152 3.65 15.13 -35.68
N CYS A 153 2.69 15.13 -34.74
CA CYS A 153 2.75 16.00 -33.55
C CYS A 153 3.88 15.62 -32.58
N LEU A 154 4.41 14.40 -32.67
CA LEU A 154 5.54 13.90 -31.89
C LEU A 154 6.61 13.31 -32.82
N LYS A 155 7.78 12.98 -32.24
CA LYS A 155 8.86 12.31 -32.98
C LYS A 155 8.44 10.97 -33.61
N TYR A 156 7.48 10.27 -32.99
CA TYR A 156 6.94 9.01 -33.48
C TYR A 156 5.42 9.11 -33.53
N PRO A 157 4.76 8.51 -34.55
CA PRO A 157 3.31 8.50 -34.66
C PRO A 157 2.62 7.90 -33.44
N LEU A 158 1.49 8.47 -33.06
CA LEU A 158 0.64 7.94 -32.00
C LEU A 158 -0.17 6.74 -32.49
N ASP A 159 -0.31 5.69 -31.68
CA ASP A 159 -1.16 4.55 -32.04
C ASP A 159 -2.66 4.83 -31.85
N LYS A 160 -3.51 3.92 -32.34
CA LYS A 160 -4.97 4.07 -32.30
C LYS A 160 -5.52 4.23 -30.87
N GLN A 161 -4.97 3.52 -29.89
CA GLN A 161 -5.42 3.61 -28.49
C GLN A 161 -5.03 4.96 -27.87
N GLN A 162 -3.82 5.43 -28.15
CA GLN A 162 -3.34 6.74 -27.74
C GLN A 162 -4.20 7.85 -28.37
N ARG A 163 -4.41 7.83 -29.69
CA ARG A 163 -5.27 8.81 -30.39
C ARG A 163 -6.70 8.81 -29.83
N ARG A 164 -7.29 7.64 -29.63
CA ARG A 164 -8.63 7.49 -29.04
C ARG A 164 -8.74 8.15 -27.66
N SER A 165 -7.72 7.98 -26.83
CA SER A 165 -7.67 8.65 -25.52
C SER A 165 -7.51 10.17 -25.65
N ILE A 166 -6.73 10.64 -26.62
CA ILE A 166 -6.45 12.07 -26.82
C ILE A 166 -7.71 12.83 -27.26
N VAL A 167 -8.53 12.25 -28.14
CA VAL A 167 -9.78 12.87 -28.60
C VAL A 167 -10.92 12.79 -27.58
N SER A 168 -10.76 12.07 -26.47
CA SER A 168 -11.77 12.00 -25.40
C SER A 168 -12.16 13.40 -24.90
N GLU A 169 -13.47 13.63 -24.82
CA GLU A 169 -14.06 14.87 -24.30
C GLU A 169 -14.96 14.64 -23.08
N GLU A 170 -14.89 13.47 -22.45
CA GLU A 170 -15.61 13.18 -21.21
C GLU A 170 -15.11 14.09 -20.06
N ASP A 171 -15.97 14.35 -19.07
CA ASP A 171 -15.62 15.19 -17.92
C ASP A 171 -14.50 14.56 -17.07
N ASN A 172 -14.43 13.22 -17.07
CA ASN A 172 -13.39 12.44 -16.46
C ASN A 172 -12.88 11.36 -17.44
N CYS A 173 -11.58 11.35 -17.69
CA CYS A 173 -10.91 10.33 -18.47
C CYS A 173 -9.76 9.72 -17.65
N LEU A 174 -9.79 8.41 -17.46
CA LEU A 174 -8.69 7.63 -16.89
C LEU A 174 -8.04 6.81 -18.00
N VAL A 175 -6.77 7.11 -18.29
CA VAL A 175 -5.95 6.34 -19.22
C VAL A 175 -5.13 5.33 -18.44
N VAL A 176 -5.56 4.07 -18.54
CA VAL A 176 -4.91 2.92 -17.93
C VAL A 176 -3.83 2.42 -18.89
N SER A 177 -2.60 2.50 -18.44
CA SER A 177 -1.43 2.23 -19.26
C SER A 177 -0.66 1.01 -18.78
N SER A 178 0.25 0.50 -19.60
CA SER A 178 1.23 -0.52 -19.19
C SER A 178 2.67 0.02 -19.19
N ALA A 179 3.62 -0.80 -18.72
CA ALA A 179 5.02 -0.44 -18.73
C ALA A 179 5.52 -0.21 -20.17
N GLY A 180 6.02 0.99 -20.46
CA GLY A 180 6.55 1.32 -21.79
C GLY A 180 5.49 1.62 -22.85
N SER A 181 4.22 1.83 -22.47
CA SER A 181 3.11 2.13 -23.40
C SER A 181 3.04 3.57 -23.94
N GLY A 182 4.03 4.40 -23.62
CA GLY A 182 4.05 5.79 -24.07
C GLY A 182 3.10 6.72 -23.31
N LYS A 183 2.90 6.52 -21.99
CA LYS A 183 2.16 7.47 -21.10
C LYS A 183 2.46 8.94 -21.41
N THR A 184 3.75 9.27 -21.42
CA THR A 184 4.23 10.62 -21.71
C THR A 184 3.85 11.09 -23.10
N SER A 185 3.85 10.20 -24.11
CA SER A 185 3.42 10.52 -25.47
C SER A 185 1.93 10.83 -25.51
N SER A 186 1.08 10.06 -24.81
CA SER A 186 -0.36 10.37 -24.70
C SER A 186 -0.62 11.71 -24.03
N ILE A 187 0.13 12.05 -22.97
CA ILE A 187 0.01 13.33 -22.27
C ILE A 187 0.42 14.49 -23.19
N VAL A 188 1.60 14.41 -23.81
CA VAL A 188 2.09 15.48 -24.70
C VAL A 188 1.17 15.61 -25.93
N GLY A 189 0.73 14.49 -26.50
CA GLY A 189 -0.24 14.48 -27.59
C GLY A 189 -1.59 15.09 -27.18
N LYS A 190 -2.07 14.83 -25.96
CA LYS A 190 -3.29 15.46 -25.42
C LYS A 190 -3.13 16.96 -25.29
N VAL A 191 -2.02 17.42 -24.71
CA VAL A 191 -1.72 18.86 -24.58
C VAL A 191 -1.69 19.52 -25.95
N LYS A 192 -0.92 18.98 -26.90
CA LYS A 192 -0.83 19.52 -28.26
C LYS A 192 -2.18 19.54 -28.96
N TYR A 193 -2.98 18.49 -28.82
CA TYR A 193 -4.33 18.46 -29.37
C TYR A 193 -5.22 19.57 -28.76
N LEU A 194 -5.12 19.79 -27.45
CA LEU A 194 -5.87 20.86 -26.80
C LEU A 194 -5.41 22.25 -27.27
N THR A 195 -4.12 22.49 -27.44
CA THR A 195 -3.59 23.81 -27.80
C THR A 195 -3.65 24.09 -29.31
N GLU A 196 -3.28 23.12 -30.15
CA GLU A 196 -3.11 23.30 -31.60
C GLU A 196 -4.40 23.00 -32.38
N VAL A 197 -5.24 22.07 -31.90
CA VAL A 197 -6.48 21.66 -32.58
C VAL A 197 -7.73 22.27 -31.92
N LYS A 198 -7.76 22.33 -30.59
CA LYS A 198 -8.91 22.89 -29.84
C LYS A 198 -8.74 24.35 -29.44
N ASP A 199 -7.60 24.96 -29.77
CA ASP A 199 -7.28 26.37 -29.48
C ASP A 199 -7.46 26.75 -28.00
N ILE A 200 -7.17 25.80 -27.09
CA ILE A 200 -7.22 26.05 -25.65
C ILE A 200 -5.95 26.80 -25.24
N ALA A 201 -6.13 27.97 -24.62
CA ALA A 201 -5.02 28.76 -24.14
C ALA A 201 -4.16 27.97 -23.14
N PRO A 202 -2.82 27.94 -23.28
CA PRO A 202 -1.95 27.12 -22.42
C PRO A 202 -2.13 27.32 -20.91
N HIS A 203 -2.42 28.55 -20.47
CA HIS A 203 -2.63 28.85 -19.04
C HIS A 203 -3.94 28.27 -18.45
N LYS A 204 -4.88 27.82 -19.30
CA LYS A 204 -6.10 27.09 -18.90
C LYS A 204 -5.88 25.58 -18.76
N ILE A 205 -4.67 25.08 -19.02
CA ILE A 205 -4.29 23.67 -18.89
C ILE A 205 -3.33 23.52 -17.70
N LEU A 206 -3.72 22.73 -16.71
CA LEU A 206 -2.85 22.35 -15.60
C LEU A 206 -2.23 20.98 -15.85
N LEU A 207 -0.90 20.90 -15.89
CA LEU A 207 -0.18 19.63 -15.99
C LEU A 207 0.53 19.31 -14.67
N ILE A 208 0.20 18.16 -14.07
CA ILE A 208 0.75 17.71 -12.79
C ILE A 208 1.42 16.35 -12.94
N SER A 209 2.57 16.15 -12.31
CA SER A 209 3.22 14.84 -12.17
C SER A 209 3.69 14.61 -10.73
N TYR A 210 3.93 13.34 -10.37
CA TYR A 210 4.32 12.95 -9.02
C TYR A 210 5.74 13.39 -8.63
N THR A 211 6.69 13.39 -9.58
CA THR A 211 8.10 13.72 -9.30
C THR A 211 8.56 15.00 -9.99
N ASN A 212 9.52 15.71 -9.38
CA ASN A 212 10.13 16.89 -10.00
C ASN A 212 10.80 16.56 -11.35
N LYS A 213 11.39 15.36 -11.46
CA LYS A 213 12.01 14.89 -12.71
C LYS A 213 10.97 14.73 -13.82
N ALA A 214 9.87 14.03 -13.54
CA ALA A 214 8.81 13.82 -14.52
C ALA A 214 8.11 15.13 -14.91
N ALA A 215 7.86 16.03 -13.97
CA ALA A 215 7.32 17.36 -14.26
C ALA A 215 8.26 18.21 -15.15
N ALA A 216 9.57 18.17 -14.87
CA ALA A 216 10.58 18.86 -15.69
C ALA A 216 10.66 18.26 -17.10
N GLU A 217 10.70 16.94 -17.21
CA GLU A 217 10.73 16.21 -18.49
C GLU A 217 9.48 16.48 -19.34
N LEU A 218 8.30 16.50 -18.73
CA LEU A 218 7.06 16.89 -19.41
C LEU A 218 7.13 18.33 -19.93
N THR A 219 7.63 19.26 -19.12
CA THR A 219 7.80 20.66 -19.52
C THR A 219 8.74 20.78 -20.73
N GLU A 220 9.88 20.10 -20.69
CA GLU A 220 10.87 20.10 -21.78
C GLU A 220 10.30 19.51 -23.07
N ARG A 221 9.52 18.43 -23.00
CA ARG A 221 8.95 17.74 -24.17
C ARG A 221 7.81 18.50 -24.85
N MET A 222 7.07 19.35 -24.14
CA MET A 222 5.93 20.07 -24.72
C MET A 222 6.38 21.26 -25.58
N THR A 223 7.46 21.96 -25.19
CA THR A 223 7.95 23.18 -25.88
C THR A 223 6.86 24.25 -26.13
N THR A 224 5.78 24.25 -25.33
CA THR A 224 4.65 25.18 -25.48
C THR A 224 4.82 26.35 -24.53
N ASP A 225 4.92 27.56 -25.08
CA ASP A 225 5.06 28.78 -24.27
C ASP A 225 3.84 28.97 -23.34
N GLY A 226 4.12 29.29 -22.08
CA GLY A 226 3.09 29.50 -21.05
C GLY A 226 2.57 28.21 -20.38
N LEU A 227 2.99 27.02 -20.82
CA LEU A 227 2.65 25.76 -20.16
C LEU A 227 3.84 25.19 -19.38
N LYS A 228 3.60 24.77 -18.13
CA LYS A 228 4.64 24.19 -17.27
C LYS A 228 4.10 23.00 -16.50
N GLY A 229 4.91 21.95 -16.42
CA GLY A 229 4.66 20.81 -15.54
C GLY A 229 4.91 21.17 -14.08
N TYR A 230 3.95 20.83 -13.23
CA TYR A 230 4.03 21.01 -11.78
C TYR A 230 4.15 19.67 -11.06
N THR A 231 4.77 19.69 -9.89
CA THR A 231 4.45 18.70 -8.85
C THR A 231 3.36 19.27 -7.96
N PHE A 232 2.59 18.40 -7.31
CA PHE A 232 1.55 18.80 -6.34
C PHE A 232 2.07 19.81 -5.32
N HIS A 233 3.23 19.52 -4.72
CA HIS A 233 3.83 20.40 -3.71
C HIS A 233 4.23 21.76 -4.28
N LYS A 234 4.85 21.78 -5.47
CA LYS A 234 5.26 23.04 -6.10
C LYS A 234 4.06 23.91 -6.46
N LEU A 235 3.00 23.30 -7.00
CA LEU A 235 1.74 24.00 -7.29
C LEU A 235 1.14 24.60 -6.02
N ALA A 236 1.04 23.82 -4.95
CA ALA A 236 0.49 24.27 -3.68
C ALA A 236 1.28 25.46 -3.09
N ILE A 237 2.61 25.38 -3.07
CA ILE A 237 3.49 26.46 -2.61
C ILE A 237 3.29 27.73 -3.45
N ASP A 238 3.18 27.60 -4.78
CA ASP A 238 2.97 28.74 -5.67
C ASP A 238 1.57 29.37 -5.47
N ILE A 239 0.52 28.56 -5.24
CA ILE A 239 -0.83 29.06 -4.92
C ILE A 239 -0.84 29.80 -3.59
N ILE A 240 -0.22 29.25 -2.53
CA ILE A 240 -0.11 29.92 -1.24
C ILE A 240 0.60 31.27 -1.43
N GLY A 241 1.77 31.27 -2.09
CA GLY A 241 2.54 32.50 -2.31
C GLY A 241 1.79 33.58 -3.08
N ARG A 242 0.96 33.20 -4.08
CA ARG A 242 0.12 34.14 -4.82
C ARG A 242 -1.04 34.68 -3.98
N ALA A 243 -1.69 33.82 -3.20
CA ALA A 243 -2.86 34.19 -2.40
C ALA A 243 -2.49 35.03 -1.16
N THR A 244 -1.35 34.76 -0.53
CA THR A 244 -0.92 35.44 0.70
C THR A 244 0.11 36.54 0.46
N GLY A 245 0.71 36.59 -0.73
CA GLY A 245 1.85 37.46 -1.04
C GLY A 245 3.19 36.97 -0.45
N ILE A 246 3.19 35.86 0.31
CA ILE A 246 4.38 35.33 0.99
C ILE A 246 4.51 33.85 0.67
N LYS A 247 5.64 33.48 0.03
CA LYS A 247 5.94 32.07 -0.24
C LYS A 247 6.24 31.35 1.09
N PRO A 248 5.57 30.22 1.39
CA PRO A 248 5.78 29.51 2.65
C PRO A 248 7.19 28.92 2.72
N SER A 249 7.76 28.90 3.92
CA SER A 249 9.04 28.24 4.21
C SER A 249 8.79 26.77 4.49
N ILE A 250 9.47 25.88 3.75
CA ILE A 250 9.34 24.44 3.93
C ILE A 250 10.42 23.93 4.89
N CYS A 251 10.05 23.05 5.81
CA CYS A 251 11.02 22.35 6.65
C CYS A 251 11.81 21.33 5.79
N ASP A 252 13.06 21.66 5.45
CA ASP A 252 13.88 20.87 4.52
C ASP A 252 14.30 19.50 5.07
N ASN A 253 14.37 19.33 6.39
CA ASN A 253 14.84 18.10 7.03
C ASN A 253 13.94 17.66 8.19
N THR A 254 12.74 17.21 7.84
CA THR A 254 11.77 16.68 8.81
C THR A 254 12.33 15.49 9.58
N ASP A 255 13.16 14.63 8.98
CA ASP A 255 13.79 13.49 9.67
C ASP A 255 14.66 13.95 10.86
N ALA A 256 15.48 15.00 10.69
CA ALA A 256 16.25 15.58 11.79
C ALA A 256 15.36 16.22 12.85
N LEU A 257 14.32 16.97 12.42
CA LEU A 257 13.35 17.58 13.33
C LEU A 257 12.63 16.52 14.19
N PHE A 258 12.24 15.39 13.60
CA PHE A 258 11.61 14.29 14.34
C PHE A 258 12.54 13.65 15.37
N ILE A 259 13.83 13.52 15.05
CA ILE A 259 14.84 13.06 16.01
C ILE A 259 14.90 14.06 17.16
N ASP A 260 15.02 15.35 16.90
CA ASP A 260 15.10 16.36 17.96
C ASP A 260 13.84 16.37 18.83
N ILE A 261 12.65 16.33 18.22
CA ILE A 261 11.35 16.25 18.93
C ILE A 261 11.31 15.02 19.84
N TYR A 262 11.69 13.86 19.31
CA TYR A 262 11.69 12.62 20.07
C TYR A 262 12.59 12.76 21.31
N HIS A 263 13.80 13.30 21.13
CA HIS A 263 14.75 13.48 22.23
C HIS A 263 14.27 14.51 23.26
N THR A 264 13.66 15.62 22.84
CA THR A 264 13.04 16.58 23.76
C THR A 264 11.89 15.95 24.55
N LEU A 265 11.05 15.13 23.91
CA LEU A 265 9.94 14.47 24.61
C LEU A 265 10.42 13.45 25.64
N LEU A 266 11.62 12.88 25.49
CA LEU A 266 12.21 11.99 26.50
C LEU A 266 12.56 12.70 27.81
N GLU A 267 12.68 14.04 27.82
CA GLU A 267 12.83 14.81 29.07
C GLU A 267 11.55 14.73 29.92
N ASN A 268 10.39 14.45 29.30
CA ASN A 268 9.14 14.21 30.01
C ASN A 268 9.10 12.76 30.54
N LYS A 269 9.03 12.64 31.88
CA LYS A 269 8.98 11.36 32.60
C LYS A 269 7.85 10.44 32.13
N ALA A 270 6.65 10.98 31.88
CA ALA A 270 5.50 10.18 31.45
C ALA A 270 5.67 9.63 30.03
N PHE A 271 6.21 10.43 29.10
CA PHE A 271 6.50 9.99 27.74
C PHE A 271 7.60 8.93 27.72
N LYS A 272 8.70 9.16 28.44
CA LYS A 272 9.80 8.19 28.61
C LYS A 272 9.26 6.85 29.14
N ASN A 273 8.42 6.88 30.17
CA ASN A 273 7.80 5.67 30.72
C ASN A 273 6.89 4.97 29.72
N SER A 274 6.15 5.73 28.91
CA SER A 274 5.31 5.15 27.85
C SER A 274 6.14 4.47 26.76
N VAL A 275 7.31 5.02 26.41
CA VAL A 275 8.23 4.38 25.46
C VAL A 275 8.82 3.11 26.06
N VAL A 276 9.26 3.15 27.32
CA VAL A 276 9.75 1.96 28.04
C VAL A 276 8.66 0.88 28.08
N GLU A 277 7.43 1.23 28.46
CA GLU A 277 6.26 0.34 28.47
C GLU A 277 5.94 -0.21 27.07
N TYR A 278 6.11 0.58 26.01
CA TYR A 278 5.96 0.06 24.65
C TYR A 278 6.93 -1.10 24.40
N PHE A 279 8.22 -0.99 24.72
CA PHE A 279 9.16 -2.09 24.48
C PHE A 279 8.96 -3.30 25.39
N ILE A 280 8.23 -3.15 26.51
CA ILE A 280 7.99 -4.24 27.46
C ILE A 280 6.68 -4.96 27.15
N ASP A 281 5.61 -4.20 26.97
CA ASP A 281 4.23 -4.70 26.98
C ASP A 281 3.56 -4.65 25.60
N TYR A 282 4.02 -3.76 24.70
CA TYR A 282 3.33 -3.48 23.43
C TYR A 282 4.20 -3.63 22.20
N GLN A 283 5.48 -3.96 22.33
CA GLN A 283 6.29 -4.28 21.19
C GLN A 283 5.69 -5.57 20.66
N THR A 284 5.09 -5.49 19.47
CA THR A 284 5.00 -6.68 18.64
C THR A 284 6.46 -7.05 18.46
N TYR A 285 6.92 -8.01 19.24
CA TYR A 285 8.19 -8.65 18.95
C TYR A 285 8.07 -8.97 17.47
N GLU A 286 8.93 -8.37 16.65
CA GLU A 286 9.24 -8.99 15.38
C GLU A 286 9.52 -10.42 15.80
N THR A 287 8.58 -11.33 15.53
CA THR A 287 8.58 -12.75 15.91
C THR A 287 9.81 -13.47 15.34
N ASP A 288 10.63 -12.70 14.65
CA ASP A 288 11.85 -12.95 13.99
C ASP A 288 13.10 -12.44 14.68
N TRP A 289 13.08 -11.49 15.61
CA TRP A 289 14.31 -11.06 16.30
C TRP A 289 14.66 -11.99 17.48
N GLU A 290 13.66 -12.36 18.31
CA GLU A 290 13.88 -13.09 19.57
C GLU A 290 13.83 -14.61 19.43
N ARG A 291 12.82 -15.14 18.71
CA ARG A 291 12.64 -16.57 18.36
C ARG A 291 13.93 -17.19 17.81
N ARG A 292 14.65 -16.34 17.11
CA ARG A 292 15.85 -16.57 16.32
C ARG A 292 17.15 -16.56 17.14
N LYS A 293 17.10 -16.15 18.42
CA LYS A 293 18.20 -16.28 19.40
C LYS A 293 18.17 -17.63 20.13
N ASN A 294 16.98 -18.20 20.35
CA ASN A 294 16.80 -19.41 21.16
C ASN A 294 17.02 -20.69 20.33
N GLU A 295 16.58 -20.69 19.07
CA GLU A 295 16.89 -21.76 18.09
C GLU A 295 18.40 -22.02 17.89
N ARG A 296 19.26 -21.04 18.20
CA ARG A 296 20.73 -21.17 18.10
C ARG A 296 21.38 -21.78 19.33
N GLN A 297 20.71 -21.76 20.48
CA GLN A 297 21.22 -22.38 21.70
C GLN A 297 20.89 -23.88 21.72
N GLU A 298 19.73 -24.26 21.19
CA GLU A 298 19.28 -25.66 21.10
C GLU A 298 20.01 -26.49 20.04
N LYS A 299 20.51 -25.90 18.94
CA LYS A 299 21.23 -26.69 17.92
C LYS A 299 22.64 -27.15 18.34
N LEU A 300 23.04 -26.93 19.59
CA LEU A 300 24.26 -27.49 20.19
C LEU A 300 23.98 -28.35 21.44
N SER A 301 22.72 -28.59 21.82
CA SER A 301 22.38 -29.60 22.82
C SER A 301 21.13 -30.35 22.39
N GLU A 302 21.28 -31.64 22.16
CA GLU A 302 20.21 -32.59 21.89
C GLU A 302 18.97 -32.32 22.76
N GLN A 303 17.79 -32.33 22.11
CA GLN A 303 16.45 -32.27 22.71
C GLN A 303 16.26 -31.23 23.84
N LYS A 304 15.74 -30.03 23.53
CA LYS A 304 15.00 -29.20 24.51
C LYS A 304 14.20 -28.06 23.87
N ASN A 305 13.17 -27.62 24.59
CA ASN A 305 12.06 -26.74 24.21
C ASN A 305 12.43 -25.27 23.99
N VAL A 306 11.78 -24.64 23.00
CA VAL A 306 11.90 -23.22 22.60
C VAL A 306 11.98 -22.27 23.80
N GLN A 307 13.16 -21.70 24.06
CA GLN A 307 13.37 -20.63 25.05
C GLN A 307 13.09 -19.22 24.46
N LEU A 308 13.13 -18.14 25.25
CA LEU A 308 12.98 -16.70 24.94
C LEU A 308 14.14 -15.93 25.59
N LYS A 309 14.67 -14.86 24.98
CA LYS A 309 15.80 -14.15 25.58
C LYS A 309 15.33 -13.02 26.49
N ALA A 310 15.69 -13.03 27.76
CA ALA A 310 15.47 -11.85 28.60
C ALA A 310 16.19 -10.60 28.04
N MET A 311 15.57 -9.44 28.27
CA MET A 311 16.11 -8.14 27.84
C MET A 311 17.47 -7.87 28.52
N PHE A 312 17.60 -8.26 29.79
CA PHE A 312 18.77 -8.02 30.63
C PHE A 312 19.52 -9.32 31.00
N PRO A 313 20.82 -9.24 31.28
CA PRO A 313 21.60 -10.37 31.79
C PRO A 313 21.30 -10.65 33.28
N ASP A 314 21.78 -11.79 33.76
CA ASP A 314 21.80 -12.13 35.19
C ASP A 314 22.82 -11.26 35.96
N MET A 315 22.91 -11.47 37.28
CA MET A 315 23.83 -10.73 38.15
C MET A 315 25.32 -10.90 37.79
N ASP A 316 25.69 -11.94 37.04
CA ASP A 316 27.06 -12.20 36.59
C ASP A 316 27.33 -11.64 35.18
N GLY A 317 26.37 -10.92 34.59
CA GLY A 317 26.46 -10.37 33.23
C GLY A 317 26.20 -11.40 32.12
N ARG A 318 25.69 -12.59 32.45
CA ARG A 318 25.38 -13.64 31.47
C ARG A 318 23.99 -13.42 30.89
N ALA A 319 23.84 -13.64 29.59
CA ALA A 319 22.54 -13.51 28.95
C ALA A 319 21.57 -14.61 29.42
N ILE A 320 20.37 -14.24 29.86
CA ILE A 320 19.32 -15.17 30.30
C ILE A 320 18.45 -15.60 29.12
N TYR A 321 18.03 -16.86 29.15
CA TYR A 321 17.16 -17.51 28.18
C TYR A 321 16.06 -18.25 28.94
N VAL A 322 14.87 -17.66 28.98
CA VAL A 322 13.71 -18.11 29.75
C VAL A 322 12.81 -19.05 28.94
N LYS A 323 11.84 -19.71 29.56
CA LYS A 323 10.95 -20.67 28.85
C LYS A 323 9.61 -20.09 28.44
N SER A 324 9.26 -18.89 28.93
CA SER A 324 7.97 -18.26 28.68
C SER A 324 8.06 -16.72 28.61
N GLU A 325 7.10 -16.08 27.92
CA GLU A 325 7.01 -14.60 27.87
C GLU A 325 6.80 -14.02 29.27
N GLN A 326 6.09 -14.75 30.13
CA GLN A 326 5.87 -14.39 31.53
C GLN A 326 7.19 -14.37 32.31
N GLU A 327 8.04 -15.41 32.20
CA GLU A 327 9.38 -15.40 32.81
C GLU A 327 10.29 -14.29 32.24
N GLN A 328 10.13 -13.94 30.96
CA GLN A 328 10.89 -12.85 30.33
C GLN A 328 10.54 -11.51 30.99
N LYS A 329 9.26 -11.31 31.28
CA LYS A 329 8.74 -10.16 32.01
C LYS A 329 9.17 -10.18 33.48
N ILE A 330 9.26 -11.34 34.13
CA ILE A 330 9.84 -11.47 35.49
C ILE A 330 11.31 -11.04 35.48
N CYS A 331 12.12 -11.51 34.53
CA CYS A 331 13.53 -11.09 34.39
C CYS A 331 13.65 -9.56 34.28
N PHE A 332 12.79 -8.95 33.47
CA PHE A 332 12.73 -7.51 33.31
C PHE A 332 12.42 -6.83 34.64
N VAL A 333 11.36 -7.26 35.34
CA VAL A 333 10.95 -6.69 36.62
C VAL A 333 12.05 -6.80 37.66
N LEU A 334 12.66 -7.98 37.85
CA LEU A 334 13.74 -8.17 38.82
C LEU A 334 14.92 -7.24 38.52
N SER A 335 15.31 -7.12 37.25
CA SER A 335 16.38 -6.22 36.83
C SER A 335 16.04 -4.74 37.04
N ALA A 336 14.78 -4.36 36.78
CA ALA A 336 14.27 -3.01 37.00
C ALA A 336 14.22 -2.63 38.48
N LEU A 337 13.98 -3.60 39.36
CA LEU A 337 14.00 -3.44 40.81
C LEU A 337 15.43 -3.48 41.41
N GLY A 338 16.47 -3.62 40.57
CA GLY A 338 17.86 -3.70 41.01
C GLY A 338 18.22 -5.02 41.72
N VAL A 339 17.38 -6.04 41.57
CA VAL A 339 17.53 -7.33 42.25
C VAL A 339 18.61 -8.14 41.53
N LYS A 340 19.57 -8.67 42.30
CA LYS A 340 20.58 -9.59 41.76
C LYS A 340 20.02 -11.00 41.76
N PHE A 341 20.00 -11.63 40.60
CA PHE A 341 19.50 -12.99 40.46
C PHE A 341 20.27 -13.78 39.40
N ARG A 342 20.18 -15.11 39.48
CA ARG A 342 20.58 -16.08 38.46
C ARG A 342 19.37 -16.89 38.01
N TYR A 343 19.29 -17.17 36.72
CA TYR A 343 18.21 -17.98 36.14
C TYR A 343 18.60 -19.46 36.08
N GLU A 344 17.72 -20.36 36.51
CA GLU A 344 17.93 -21.83 36.54
C GLU A 344 19.23 -22.30 37.19
N GLU A 345 19.69 -21.58 38.21
CA GLU A 345 20.85 -22.00 39.01
C GLU A 345 20.48 -23.26 39.83
N PRO A 346 21.35 -24.29 39.88
CA PRO A 346 21.10 -25.48 40.70
C PRO A 346 20.76 -25.10 42.14
N TYR A 347 19.70 -25.72 42.65
CA TYR A 347 19.34 -25.62 44.05
C TYR A 347 20.51 -26.05 44.94
N GLU A 348 20.70 -25.36 46.08
CA GLU A 348 21.92 -25.50 46.89
C GLU A 348 22.10 -26.87 47.55
N HIS A 349 21.00 -27.60 47.79
CA HIS A 349 21.04 -28.95 48.32
C HIS A 349 20.87 -29.99 47.20
N GLN A 350 21.62 -31.09 47.30
CA GLN A 350 21.49 -32.20 46.35
C GLN A 350 20.13 -32.89 46.52
N LEU A 351 19.31 -32.83 45.48
CA LEU A 351 17.97 -33.41 45.40
C LEU A 351 17.82 -34.42 44.26
N ALA A 352 18.84 -34.57 43.41
CA ALA A 352 18.84 -35.56 42.35
C ALA A 352 18.79 -36.99 42.92
N ASP A 353 17.86 -37.79 42.41
CA ASP A 353 17.67 -39.20 42.75
C ASP A 353 17.39 -40.03 41.48
N GLU A 354 17.02 -41.31 41.62
CA GLU A 354 16.71 -42.20 40.48
C GLU A 354 15.52 -41.72 39.63
N MET A 355 14.64 -40.88 40.19
CA MET A 355 13.38 -40.45 39.58
C MET A 355 13.40 -38.95 39.19
N HIS A 356 14.26 -38.14 39.79
CA HIS A 356 14.31 -36.68 39.63
C HIS A 356 15.73 -36.19 39.32
N SER A 357 15.86 -35.33 38.31
CA SER A 357 17.08 -34.56 38.07
C SER A 357 17.27 -33.46 39.12
N GLN A 358 18.50 -32.94 39.26
CA GLN A 358 18.78 -31.85 40.21
C GLN A 358 17.83 -30.66 39.99
N TYR A 359 17.14 -30.27 41.05
CA TYR A 359 16.20 -29.16 41.04
C TYR A 359 16.90 -27.84 40.67
N ARG A 360 16.29 -27.10 39.74
CA ARG A 360 16.70 -25.77 39.30
C ARG A 360 15.48 -24.85 39.37
N PRO A 361 15.33 -24.04 40.42
CA PRO A 361 14.27 -23.03 40.48
C PRO A 361 14.48 -22.00 39.35
N ASP A 362 13.39 -21.42 38.86
CA ASP A 362 13.46 -20.45 37.76
C ASP A 362 14.40 -19.28 38.07
N PHE A 363 14.32 -18.74 39.28
CA PHE A 363 15.15 -17.61 39.72
C PHE A 363 15.77 -17.89 41.10
N SER A 364 17.08 -17.72 41.20
CA SER A 364 17.83 -17.68 42.47
C SER A 364 18.26 -16.24 42.74
N ILE A 365 17.73 -15.64 43.80
CA ILE A 365 17.91 -14.22 44.14
C ILE A 365 18.94 -14.10 45.26
N TYR A 366 19.89 -13.18 45.08
CA TYR A 366 21.00 -12.94 45.99
C TYR A 366 20.95 -11.53 46.55
N PHE A 367 21.15 -11.41 47.86
CA PHE A 367 21.25 -10.12 48.53
C PHE A 367 22.06 -10.21 49.81
N GLU A 368 22.58 -9.07 50.26
CA GLU A 368 23.29 -8.97 51.54
C GLU A 368 22.30 -8.58 52.65
N GLN A 369 22.30 -9.33 53.75
CA GLN A 369 21.56 -8.97 54.95
C GLN A 369 22.47 -9.11 56.16
N ALA A 370 22.67 -8.01 56.89
CA ALA A 370 23.57 -7.96 58.06
C ALA A 370 25.00 -8.48 57.79
N GLY A 371 25.53 -8.24 56.58
CA GLY A 371 26.88 -8.66 56.18
C GLY A 371 27.00 -10.14 55.78
N VAL A 372 25.88 -10.85 55.63
CA VAL A 372 25.81 -12.22 55.14
C VAL A 372 25.04 -12.27 53.83
N THR A 373 25.65 -12.87 52.80
CA THR A 373 24.98 -13.15 51.53
C THR A 373 23.88 -14.19 51.75
N LYS A 374 22.64 -13.81 51.47
CA LYS A 374 21.48 -14.71 51.45
C LYS A 374 21.10 -15.08 50.03
N ARG A 375 20.55 -16.30 49.90
CA ARG A 375 19.98 -16.84 48.67
C ARG A 375 18.53 -17.23 48.93
N ILE A 376 17.62 -16.74 48.09
CA ILE A 376 16.21 -17.16 48.08
C ILE A 376 15.80 -17.56 46.66
N TYR A 377 14.64 -18.15 46.53
CA TYR A 377 14.21 -18.77 45.28
C TYR A 377 12.86 -18.24 44.83
N LEU A 378 12.66 -18.08 43.52
CA LEU A 378 11.39 -17.69 42.93
C LEU A 378 11.06 -18.67 41.78
N GLU A 379 9.85 -19.22 41.82
CA GLU A 379 9.28 -20.11 40.80
C GLU A 379 8.05 -19.48 40.15
N HIS A 380 7.89 -19.73 38.85
CA HIS A 380 6.76 -19.29 38.06
C HIS A 380 5.99 -20.50 37.50
N PHE A 381 4.76 -20.68 37.96
CA PHE A 381 3.91 -21.79 37.53
C PHE A 381 2.94 -21.36 36.43
N GLY A 382 3.05 -21.98 35.25
CA GLY A 382 2.16 -21.78 34.10
C GLY A 382 0.74 -22.33 34.28
N VAL A 383 0.09 -22.08 35.42
CA VAL A 383 -1.24 -22.58 35.78
C VAL A 383 -2.23 -21.45 35.99
N ASP A 384 -3.50 -21.73 35.74
CA ASP A 384 -4.61 -20.83 35.99
C ASP A 384 -5.04 -20.79 37.48
N GLU A 385 -6.17 -20.13 37.77
CA GLU A 385 -6.70 -19.98 39.14
C GLU A 385 -7.15 -21.30 39.79
N HIS A 386 -7.34 -22.34 38.99
CA HIS A 386 -7.72 -23.68 39.43
C HIS A 386 -6.54 -24.64 39.48
N SER A 387 -5.30 -24.14 39.32
CA SER A 387 -4.09 -24.96 39.20
C SER A 387 -4.10 -25.89 37.99
N LEU A 388 -4.77 -25.47 36.90
CA LEU A 388 -4.80 -26.21 35.65
C LEU A 388 -3.77 -25.65 34.65
N VAL A 389 -3.09 -26.54 33.94
CA VAL A 389 -2.18 -26.20 32.84
C VAL A 389 -2.95 -25.96 31.53
N PRO A 390 -2.44 -25.16 30.58
CA PRO A 390 -3.10 -24.95 29.30
C PRO A 390 -3.34 -26.24 28.48
N ALA A 391 -4.43 -26.31 27.72
CA ALA A 391 -4.81 -27.51 26.95
C ALA A 391 -3.76 -27.99 25.92
N TRP A 392 -2.91 -27.09 25.42
CA TRP A 392 -1.82 -27.45 24.51
C TRP A 392 -0.70 -28.25 25.20
N PHE A 393 -0.55 -28.12 26.53
CA PHE A 393 0.50 -28.79 27.32
C PHE A 393 0.38 -30.32 27.31
N ALA A 394 -0.87 -30.83 27.21
CA ALA A 394 -1.17 -32.25 27.08
C ALA A 394 -0.92 -32.78 25.66
N LYS A 395 -1.26 -31.97 24.64
CA LYS A 395 -1.04 -32.30 23.22
C LYS A 395 0.45 -32.46 22.90
N ASP A 396 1.30 -31.58 23.42
CA ASP A 396 2.75 -31.61 23.15
C ASP A 396 3.46 -32.81 23.78
N LYS A 397 2.91 -33.37 24.87
CA LYS A 397 3.46 -34.52 25.60
C LYS A 397 2.79 -35.84 25.25
N ASN A 398 1.79 -35.82 24.36
CA ASN A 398 1.00 -36.98 23.95
C ASN A 398 0.42 -37.78 25.14
N ILE A 399 -0.09 -37.06 26.14
CA ILE A 399 -0.73 -37.60 27.36
C ILE A 399 -2.13 -37.00 27.51
N THR A 400 -2.98 -37.58 28.36
CA THR A 400 -4.31 -37.00 28.62
C THR A 400 -4.19 -35.66 29.36
N TYR A 401 -5.22 -34.83 29.26
CA TYR A 401 -5.24 -33.53 29.93
C TYR A 401 -5.22 -33.68 31.46
N GLU A 402 -5.90 -34.70 31.97
CA GLU A 402 -5.93 -35.09 33.37
C GLU A 402 -4.54 -35.54 33.85
N GLU A 403 -3.85 -36.38 33.07
CA GLU A 403 -2.47 -36.83 33.37
C GLU A 403 -1.46 -35.67 33.34
N ALA A 404 -1.62 -34.73 32.41
CA ALA A 404 -0.76 -33.55 32.32
C ALA A 404 -0.89 -32.65 33.55
N ASN A 405 -2.12 -32.42 34.02
CA ASN A 405 -2.42 -31.66 35.23
C ASN A 405 -1.88 -32.35 36.48
N GLN A 406 -2.12 -33.66 36.62
CA GLN A 406 -1.63 -34.43 37.77
C GLN A 406 -0.10 -34.38 37.88
N LYS A 407 0.62 -34.71 36.80
CA LYS A 407 2.09 -34.68 36.79
C LYS A 407 2.66 -33.29 37.06
N TYR A 408 2.03 -32.23 36.57
CA TYR A 408 2.51 -30.86 36.79
C TYR A 408 2.32 -30.43 38.25
N ASN A 409 1.13 -30.70 38.82
CA ASN A 409 0.81 -30.36 40.21
C ASN A 409 1.61 -31.21 41.23
N ASP A 410 1.90 -32.47 40.92
CA ASP A 410 2.81 -33.32 41.70
C ASP A 410 4.22 -32.70 41.74
N GLY A 411 4.70 -32.18 40.60
CA GLY A 411 5.97 -31.46 40.51
C GLY A 411 6.01 -30.18 41.36
N ILE A 412 4.93 -29.38 41.36
CA ILE A 412 4.81 -28.20 42.23
C ILE A 412 4.92 -28.60 43.71
N THR A 413 4.19 -29.64 44.10
CA THR A 413 4.15 -30.13 45.49
C THR A 413 5.53 -30.61 45.94
N TRP A 414 6.22 -31.38 45.10
CA TRP A 414 7.59 -31.83 45.36
C TRP A 414 8.56 -30.67 45.56
N LYS A 415 8.51 -29.65 44.69
CA LYS A 415 9.34 -28.45 44.83
C LYS A 415 9.12 -27.75 46.17
N LYS A 416 7.86 -27.56 46.60
CA LYS A 416 7.54 -26.93 47.88
C LYS A 416 8.06 -27.74 49.07
N ALA A 417 7.83 -29.06 49.07
CA ALA A 417 8.31 -29.96 50.12
C ALA A 417 9.84 -29.96 50.23
N ALA A 418 10.56 -29.79 49.10
CA ALA A 418 12.01 -29.67 49.12
C ALA A 418 12.49 -28.41 49.85
N HIS A 419 11.82 -27.27 49.68
CA HIS A 419 12.18 -26.04 50.40
C HIS A 419 11.85 -26.13 51.90
N GLU A 420 10.73 -26.75 52.26
CA GLU A 420 10.37 -27.00 53.67
C GLU A 420 11.41 -27.91 54.36
N LYS A 421 11.81 -29.01 53.71
CA LYS A 421 12.77 -29.97 54.26
C LYS A 421 14.12 -29.35 54.59
N PHE A 422 14.60 -28.44 53.74
CA PHE A 422 15.91 -27.80 53.88
C PHE A 422 15.84 -26.40 54.49
N ASN A 423 14.63 -25.97 54.89
CA ASN A 423 14.37 -24.67 55.52
C ASN A 423 14.88 -23.48 54.70
N THR A 424 14.68 -23.54 53.38
CA THR A 424 15.00 -22.48 52.42
C THR A 424 13.74 -21.70 52.03
N GLN A 425 13.90 -20.48 51.54
CA GLN A 425 12.77 -19.59 51.25
C GLN A 425 12.39 -19.59 49.77
N LEU A 426 11.14 -19.97 49.47
CA LEU A 426 10.57 -20.01 48.13
C LEU A 426 9.44 -18.98 47.95
N LEU A 427 9.58 -18.14 46.94
CA LEU A 427 8.57 -17.26 46.38
C LEU A 427 7.91 -17.94 45.17
N VAL A 428 6.62 -17.70 44.96
CA VAL A 428 5.85 -18.33 43.88
C VAL A 428 4.99 -17.30 43.15
N THR A 429 5.01 -17.35 41.83
CA THR A 429 4.07 -16.64 40.95
C THR A 429 3.37 -17.64 40.02
N SER A 430 2.21 -17.26 39.47
CA SER A 430 1.47 -18.07 38.49
C SER A 430 1.01 -17.26 37.28
N SER A 431 0.56 -17.91 36.21
CA SER A 431 0.01 -17.21 35.03
C SER A 431 -1.18 -16.31 35.38
N THR A 432 -1.98 -16.70 36.37
CA THR A 432 -3.06 -15.89 36.96
C THR A 432 -2.59 -14.50 37.42
N ASP A 433 -1.37 -14.40 37.93
CA ASP A 433 -0.82 -13.15 38.43
C ASP A 433 -0.61 -12.12 37.32
N PHE A 434 -0.40 -12.56 36.09
CA PHE A 434 -0.24 -11.68 34.94
C PHE A 434 -1.56 -11.17 34.38
N HIS A 435 -2.66 -11.88 34.65
CA HIS A 435 -4.00 -11.52 34.19
C HIS A 435 -4.74 -10.60 35.17
N TYR A 436 -4.57 -10.84 36.48
CA TYR A 436 -5.38 -10.17 37.51
C TYR A 436 -4.57 -9.20 38.39
N SER A 437 -3.25 -9.12 38.24
CA SER A 437 -2.42 -8.23 39.06
C SER A 437 -1.29 -7.56 38.26
N ASN A 438 -0.84 -6.39 38.72
CA ASN A 438 0.38 -5.81 38.19
C ASN A 438 1.57 -6.61 38.71
N ILE A 439 2.13 -7.47 37.88
CA ILE A 439 3.24 -8.38 38.24
C ILE A 439 4.45 -7.63 38.84
N ARG A 440 4.73 -6.40 38.39
CA ARG A 440 5.80 -5.56 38.97
C ARG A 440 5.52 -5.23 40.43
N ALA A 441 4.31 -4.78 40.73
CA ALA A 441 3.89 -4.44 42.08
C ALA A 441 3.85 -5.68 42.99
N LYS A 442 3.35 -6.81 42.48
CA LYS A 442 3.30 -8.07 43.22
C LYS A 442 4.70 -8.57 43.58
N LEU A 443 5.59 -8.68 42.59
CA LEU A 443 6.97 -9.12 42.82
C LEU A 443 7.71 -8.19 43.77
N LYS A 444 7.55 -6.86 43.62
CA LYS A 444 8.14 -5.89 44.54
C LYS A 444 7.73 -6.17 45.99
N LYS A 445 6.43 -6.29 46.25
CA LYS A 445 5.91 -6.60 47.59
C LYS A 445 6.44 -7.92 48.14
N MET A 446 6.40 -8.98 47.32
CA MET A 446 6.91 -10.30 47.72
C MET A 446 8.39 -10.28 48.11
N LEU A 447 9.20 -9.48 47.42
CA LEU A 447 10.63 -9.33 47.70
C LEU A 447 10.88 -8.48 48.95
N GLU A 448 10.12 -7.40 49.14
CA GLU A 448 10.17 -6.56 50.34
C GLU A 448 9.78 -7.34 51.60
N ASP A 449 8.72 -8.14 51.54
CA ASP A 449 8.21 -8.96 52.66
C ASP A 449 9.27 -9.96 53.18
N VAL A 450 10.19 -10.38 52.32
CA VAL A 450 11.28 -11.31 52.66
C VAL A 450 12.63 -10.61 52.89
N GLY A 451 12.64 -9.28 52.89
CA GLY A 451 13.80 -8.45 53.23
C GLY A 451 14.83 -8.29 52.13
N VAL A 452 14.47 -8.52 50.85
CA VAL A 452 15.35 -8.24 49.71
C VAL A 452 15.41 -6.71 49.53
N PRO A 453 16.62 -6.11 49.52
CA PRO A 453 16.77 -4.68 49.26
C PRO A 453 16.39 -4.37 47.82
N ILE A 454 15.42 -3.46 47.65
CA ILE A 454 14.97 -2.98 46.34
C ILE A 454 15.65 -1.66 46.04
N GLN A 455 16.35 -1.59 44.91
CA GLN A 455 16.90 -0.36 44.37
C GLN A 455 16.36 -0.19 42.95
N GLU A 456 15.21 0.46 42.84
CA GLU A 456 14.60 0.70 41.54
C GLU A 456 15.53 1.52 40.65
N LYS A 457 15.75 1.01 39.45
CA LYS A 457 16.41 1.78 38.39
C LYS A 457 15.58 3.02 38.10
N THR A 458 16.27 4.12 37.91
CA THR A 458 15.66 5.36 37.42
C THR A 458 15.08 5.15 36.02
N ASP A 459 14.10 5.96 35.65
CA ASP A 459 13.50 5.91 34.31
C ASP A 459 14.56 6.15 33.21
N GLU A 460 15.60 6.95 33.52
CA GLU A 460 16.76 7.16 32.63
C GLU A 460 17.53 5.87 32.39
N GLU A 461 17.87 5.17 33.48
CA GLU A 461 18.58 3.90 33.40
C GLU A 461 17.74 2.84 32.67
N LEU A 462 16.42 2.79 32.91
CA LEU A 462 15.52 1.87 32.19
C LEU A 462 15.44 2.20 30.71
N TYR A 463 15.34 3.49 30.36
CA TYR A 463 15.30 3.93 28.97
C TYR A 463 16.60 3.61 28.22
N ASP A 464 17.75 4.01 28.76
CA ASP A 464 19.06 3.75 28.14
C ASP A 464 19.35 2.25 27.97
N LEU A 465 18.76 1.43 28.84
CA LEU A 465 18.84 -0.02 28.78
C LEU A 465 17.95 -0.63 27.69
N VAL A 466 16.75 -0.07 27.45
CA VAL A 466 15.77 -0.55 26.46
C VAL A 466 16.09 -0.02 25.06
N LEU A 467 16.45 1.26 24.95
CA LEU A 467 16.61 2.02 23.73
C LEU A 467 17.87 2.89 23.81
N PRO A 468 19.07 2.30 23.70
CA PRO A 468 20.30 3.08 23.73
C PRO A 468 20.30 4.14 22.62
N LYS A 469 20.71 5.37 22.97
CA LYS A 469 20.81 6.49 22.03
C LYS A 469 21.69 6.15 20.83
N GLY A 470 21.22 6.46 19.62
CA GLY A 470 21.86 6.17 18.34
C GLY A 470 21.72 4.73 17.85
N SER A 471 21.04 3.85 18.59
CA SER A 471 20.89 2.45 18.23
C SER A 471 20.02 2.24 16.97
N LYS A 472 20.17 1.09 16.31
CA LYS A 472 19.30 0.73 15.17
C LYS A 472 17.83 0.55 15.58
N GLN A 473 17.59 0.15 16.83
CA GLN A 473 16.23 -0.01 17.37
C GLN A 473 15.57 1.36 17.52
N GLU A 474 16.28 2.33 18.09
CA GLU A 474 15.82 3.72 18.20
C GLU A 474 15.49 4.30 16.83
N LYS A 475 16.41 4.22 15.86
CA LYS A 475 16.17 4.74 14.50
C LYS A 475 14.94 4.12 13.83
N ALA A 476 14.72 2.83 14.02
CA ALA A 476 13.56 2.15 13.45
C ALA A 476 12.25 2.55 14.16
N PHE A 477 12.30 2.72 15.48
CA PHE A 477 11.17 3.19 16.27
C PHE A 477 10.79 4.62 15.90
N ILE A 478 11.76 5.54 15.83
CA ILE A 478 11.54 6.90 15.33
C ILE A 478 10.93 6.84 13.93
N ARG A 479 11.47 6.01 13.02
CA ARG A 479 10.92 5.88 11.67
C ARG A 479 9.48 5.40 11.64
N LEU A 480 9.07 4.50 12.54
CA LEU A 480 7.67 4.09 12.69
C LEU A 480 6.79 5.28 13.06
N VAL A 481 7.20 6.10 14.03
CA VAL A 481 6.47 7.31 14.44
C VAL A 481 6.38 8.31 13.29
N VAL A 482 7.49 8.57 12.58
CA VAL A 482 7.54 9.46 11.40
C VAL A 482 6.57 8.99 10.32
N THR A 483 6.56 7.69 10.06
CA THR A 483 5.68 7.08 9.06
C THR A 483 4.22 7.25 9.47
N PHE A 484 3.88 7.01 10.73
CA PHE A 484 2.54 7.25 11.25
C PHE A 484 2.12 8.72 11.07
N VAL A 485 2.96 9.68 11.49
CA VAL A 485 2.66 11.12 11.34
C VAL A 485 2.41 11.49 9.88
N THR A 486 3.28 11.02 8.98
CA THR A 486 3.15 11.27 7.53
C THR A 486 1.82 10.72 7.00
N LEU A 487 1.49 9.48 7.33
CA LEU A 487 0.27 8.80 6.85
C LEU A 487 -1.02 9.38 7.45
N VAL A 488 -1.01 9.82 8.71
CA VAL A 488 -2.14 10.54 9.31
C VAL A 488 -2.46 11.79 8.50
N LYS A 489 -1.44 12.61 8.20
CA LYS A 489 -1.61 13.86 7.43
C LYS A 489 -2.05 13.58 5.99
N SER A 490 -1.40 12.65 5.29
CA SER A 490 -1.71 12.36 3.88
C SER A 490 -3.05 11.66 3.68
N SER A 491 -3.54 10.93 4.70
CA SER A 491 -4.90 10.36 4.71
C SER A 491 -5.98 11.36 5.11
N CYS A 492 -5.60 12.61 5.45
CA CYS A 492 -6.47 13.67 5.96
C CYS A 492 -7.26 13.27 7.21
N LYS A 493 -6.73 12.34 8.01
CA LYS A 493 -7.34 11.93 9.29
C LYS A 493 -6.75 12.74 10.43
N SER A 494 -7.54 12.92 11.48
CA SER A 494 -7.02 13.39 12.77
C SER A 494 -6.54 12.21 13.62
N VAL A 495 -5.55 12.44 14.48
CA VAL A 495 -5.09 11.44 15.45
C VAL A 495 -6.24 10.98 16.36
N LYS A 496 -7.20 11.86 16.67
CA LYS A 496 -8.40 11.54 17.45
C LYS A 496 -9.31 10.51 16.75
N GLU A 497 -9.52 10.64 15.45
CA GLU A 497 -10.30 9.67 14.66
C GLU A 497 -9.61 8.32 14.59
N VAL A 498 -8.29 8.31 14.35
CA VAL A 498 -7.47 7.10 14.32
C VAL A 498 -7.51 6.38 15.68
N LEU A 499 -7.39 7.13 16.78
CA LEU A 499 -7.53 6.60 18.14
C LEU A 499 -8.95 6.03 18.39
N LYS A 500 -10.00 6.69 17.90
CA LYS A 500 -11.38 6.18 18.01
C LYS A 500 -11.56 4.88 17.23
N GLN A 501 -10.96 4.76 16.05
CA GLN A 501 -11.00 3.52 15.27
C GLN A 501 -10.30 2.37 16.00
N ALA A 502 -9.14 2.61 16.61
CA ALA A 502 -8.43 1.62 17.41
C ALA A 502 -9.27 1.17 18.63
N LYS A 503 -9.90 2.10 19.34
CA LYS A 503 -10.81 1.80 20.46
C LYS A 503 -12.01 0.96 20.03
N ASN A 504 -12.64 1.30 18.91
CA ASN A 504 -13.79 0.56 18.39
C ASN A 504 -13.45 -0.87 17.92
N ALA A 505 -12.17 -1.13 17.66
CA ALA A 505 -11.67 -2.45 17.28
C ALA A 505 -11.16 -3.25 18.49
N ASP A 506 -11.32 -2.72 19.71
CA ASP A 506 -10.78 -3.29 20.95
C ASP A 506 -9.27 -3.59 20.89
N ASP A 507 -8.51 -2.81 20.11
CA ASP A 507 -7.06 -2.92 19.97
C ASP A 507 -6.36 -2.06 21.04
N GLU A 508 -6.30 -2.58 22.27
CA GLU A 508 -5.69 -1.89 23.42
C GLU A 508 -4.23 -1.49 23.16
N ARG A 509 -3.49 -2.30 22.40
CA ARG A 509 -2.11 -2.03 22.01
C ARG A 509 -2.01 -0.77 21.16
N SER A 510 -2.76 -0.71 20.06
CA SER A 510 -2.73 0.45 19.17
C SER A 510 -3.26 1.69 19.89
N VAL A 511 -4.27 1.54 20.74
CA VAL A 511 -4.78 2.63 21.59
C VAL A 511 -3.67 3.20 22.48
N PHE A 512 -2.91 2.34 23.17
CA PHE A 512 -1.79 2.76 24.00
C PHE A 512 -0.73 3.52 23.19
N ILE A 513 -0.27 2.93 22.08
CA ILE A 513 0.80 3.50 21.24
C ILE A 513 0.38 4.85 20.67
N ILE A 514 -0.82 4.92 20.10
CA ILE A 514 -1.32 6.14 19.47
C ILE A 514 -1.45 7.24 20.53
N LYS A 515 -2.08 6.94 21.66
CA LYS A 515 -2.38 7.94 22.70
C LYS A 515 -1.12 8.44 23.42
N ASN A 516 -0.22 7.54 23.80
CA ASN A 516 0.86 7.86 24.73
C ASN A 516 2.18 8.16 24.03
N ILE A 517 2.33 7.80 22.76
CA ILE A 517 3.59 7.95 22.01
C ILE A 517 3.38 8.77 20.74
N PHE A 518 2.51 8.32 19.83
CA PHE A 518 2.41 8.96 18.52
C PHE A 518 1.73 10.32 18.58
N GLN A 519 0.68 10.46 19.39
CA GLN A 519 -0.03 11.72 19.58
C GLN A 519 0.88 12.82 20.16
N PRO A 520 1.65 12.61 21.25
CA PRO A 520 2.60 13.61 21.73
C PRO A 520 3.64 14.03 20.69
N VAL A 521 4.18 13.07 19.92
CA VAL A 521 5.16 13.39 18.86
C VAL A 521 4.50 14.19 17.73
N TYR A 522 3.29 13.81 17.32
CA TYR A 522 2.51 14.54 16.31
C TYR A 522 2.24 15.98 16.77
N GLU A 523 1.74 16.17 17.99
CA GLU A 523 1.41 17.50 18.53
C GLU A 523 2.66 18.38 18.64
N ARG A 524 3.78 17.81 19.12
CA ARG A 524 5.04 18.56 19.20
C ARG A 524 5.62 18.89 17.82
N TYR A 525 5.44 18.00 16.83
CA TYR A 525 5.85 18.25 15.45
C TYR A 525 5.10 19.42 14.83
N ILE A 526 3.77 19.44 14.96
CA ILE A 526 2.96 20.58 14.49
C ILE A 526 3.34 21.88 15.21
N SER A 527 3.56 21.83 16.52
CA SER A 527 4.05 23.00 17.29
C SER A 527 5.41 23.47 16.79
N ALA A 528 6.38 22.58 16.57
CA ALA A 528 7.73 22.97 16.15
C ALA A 528 7.76 23.61 14.75
N LEU A 529 6.93 23.11 13.83
CA LEU A 529 6.71 23.76 12.53
C LEU A 529 6.12 25.17 12.71
N SER A 530 5.09 25.31 13.53
CA SER A 530 4.48 26.61 13.84
C SER A 530 5.46 27.59 14.48
N ASP A 531 6.25 27.14 15.47
CA ASP A 531 7.22 27.96 16.21
C ASP A 531 8.34 28.50 15.30
N SER A 532 8.70 27.73 14.27
CA SER A 532 9.70 28.12 13.26
C SER A 532 9.11 28.86 12.06
N ASN A 533 7.78 29.08 12.05
CA ASN A 533 7.04 29.61 10.90
C ASN A 533 7.33 28.84 9.60
N GLN A 534 7.50 27.52 9.73
CA GLN A 534 7.70 26.59 8.64
C GLN A 534 6.50 25.66 8.51
N ILE A 535 6.36 25.05 7.34
CA ILE A 535 5.36 24.00 7.09
C ILE A 535 6.06 22.82 6.44
N ASP A 536 5.44 21.63 6.47
CA ASP A 536 5.91 20.53 5.63
C ASP A 536 5.17 20.48 4.29
N PHE A 537 5.61 19.55 3.44
CA PHE A 537 5.04 19.39 2.10
C PHE A 537 3.55 19.02 2.13
N THR A 538 3.10 18.23 3.11
CA THR A 538 1.69 17.86 3.24
C THR A 538 0.87 19.06 3.72
N ASP A 539 1.39 19.86 4.65
CA ASP A 539 0.74 21.10 5.07
C ASP A 539 0.56 22.08 3.91
N ALA A 540 1.54 22.17 3.01
CA ALA A 540 1.41 22.99 1.81
C ALA A 540 0.20 22.56 0.96
N ILE A 541 0.00 21.25 0.74
CA ILE A 541 -1.17 20.74 0.02
C ILE A 541 -2.46 21.10 0.75
N LEU A 542 -2.53 20.87 2.06
CA LEU A 542 -3.74 21.11 2.86
C LEU A 542 -4.11 22.61 2.89
N GLN A 543 -3.14 23.49 3.09
CA GLN A 543 -3.36 24.94 3.08
C GLN A 543 -3.77 25.44 1.70
N ALA A 544 -3.10 25.01 0.63
CA ALA A 544 -3.49 25.37 -0.73
C ALA A 544 -4.88 24.86 -1.08
N THR A 545 -5.26 23.67 -0.59
CA THR A 545 -6.61 23.11 -0.76
C THR A 545 -7.66 24.02 -0.12
N GLU A 546 -7.43 24.50 1.11
CA GLU A 546 -8.37 25.41 1.78
C GLU A 546 -8.46 26.76 1.06
N ILE A 547 -7.33 27.33 0.65
CA ILE A 547 -7.31 28.57 -0.14
C ILE A 547 -8.13 28.42 -1.43
N CYS A 548 -7.94 27.30 -2.16
CA CYS A 548 -8.70 27.06 -3.39
C CYS A 548 -10.20 26.93 -3.13
N ARG A 549 -10.59 26.28 -2.03
CA ARG A 549 -11.99 26.11 -1.64
C ARG A 549 -12.67 27.44 -1.29
N THR A 550 -11.95 28.36 -0.64
CA THR A 550 -12.52 29.64 -0.20
C THR A 550 -12.49 30.71 -1.28
N SER A 551 -11.41 30.79 -2.06
CA SER A 551 -11.10 31.96 -2.89
C SER A 551 -10.97 31.68 -4.38
N HIS A 552 -10.95 30.40 -4.80
CA HIS A 552 -10.81 29.97 -6.20
C HIS A 552 -9.79 30.80 -7.00
N PRO A 553 -8.52 30.91 -6.54
CA PRO A 553 -7.55 31.87 -7.10
C PRO A 553 -7.01 31.44 -8.48
N VAL A 554 -7.38 30.24 -8.93
CA VAL A 554 -6.98 29.65 -10.20
C VAL A 554 -8.19 28.95 -10.81
N GLU A 555 -8.28 28.98 -12.14
CA GLU A 555 -9.34 28.34 -12.90
C GLU A 555 -8.72 27.67 -14.12
N TYR A 556 -9.05 26.40 -14.33
CA TYR A 556 -8.54 25.59 -15.44
C TYR A 556 -9.70 24.98 -16.22
N ASP A 557 -9.54 24.84 -17.53
CA ASP A 557 -10.48 24.11 -18.38
C ASP A 557 -10.10 22.62 -18.41
N TYR A 558 -8.81 22.31 -18.28
CA TYR A 558 -8.27 20.95 -18.29
C TYR A 558 -7.23 20.75 -17.18
N ILE A 559 -7.34 19.63 -16.48
CA ILE A 559 -6.33 19.15 -15.53
C ILE A 559 -5.82 17.81 -16.02
N ILE A 560 -4.53 17.73 -16.29
CA ILE A 560 -3.83 16.54 -16.76
C ILE A 560 -2.90 16.04 -15.66
N VAL A 561 -3.06 14.78 -15.27
CA VAL A 561 -2.28 14.19 -14.16
C VAL A 561 -1.52 12.96 -14.65
N ASP A 562 -0.20 13.02 -14.52
CA ASP A 562 0.73 11.92 -14.76
C ASP A 562 0.97 11.09 -13.49
N GLU A 563 1.31 9.81 -13.68
CA GLU A 563 1.53 8.82 -12.63
C GLU A 563 0.39 8.78 -11.58
N PHE A 564 -0.87 8.85 -12.04
CA PHE A 564 -2.05 8.94 -11.18
C PHE A 564 -2.17 7.78 -10.17
N GLN A 565 -1.57 6.62 -10.44
CA GLN A 565 -1.61 5.46 -9.53
C GLN A 565 -0.90 5.68 -8.18
N ASP A 566 -0.07 6.72 -8.09
CA ASP A 566 0.71 7.04 -6.88
C ASP A 566 0.05 8.15 -6.04
N ILE A 567 -1.19 8.55 -6.35
CA ILE A 567 -1.90 9.62 -5.62
C ILE A 567 -2.32 9.21 -4.20
N SER A 568 -2.27 10.17 -3.28
CA SER A 568 -2.71 10.09 -1.89
C SER A 568 -4.01 10.90 -1.66
N VAL A 569 -4.70 10.69 -0.54
CA VAL A 569 -6.03 11.27 -0.27
C VAL A 569 -6.00 12.81 -0.21
N ASP A 570 -4.99 13.40 0.42
CA ASP A 570 -4.74 14.85 0.44
C ASP A 570 -4.63 15.45 -0.96
N ARG A 571 -3.87 14.80 -1.85
CA ARG A 571 -3.70 15.25 -3.24
C ARG A 571 -4.96 15.05 -4.06
N TYR A 572 -5.71 13.98 -3.81
CA TYR A 572 -7.04 13.79 -4.39
C TYR A 572 -7.99 14.93 -3.99
N ASN A 573 -8.05 15.28 -2.70
CA ASN A 573 -8.86 16.39 -2.22
C ASN A 573 -8.43 17.72 -2.85
N PHE A 574 -7.12 17.92 -3.03
CA PHE A 574 -6.59 19.09 -3.70
C PHE A 574 -6.99 19.16 -5.18
N LEU A 575 -6.91 18.05 -5.93
CA LEU A 575 -7.41 17.97 -7.30
C LEU A 575 -8.90 18.31 -7.41
N LYS A 576 -9.70 17.83 -6.44
CA LYS A 576 -11.14 18.05 -6.44
C LYS A 576 -11.47 19.55 -6.36
N VAL A 577 -10.80 20.30 -5.48
CA VAL A 577 -11.03 21.74 -5.36
C VAL A 577 -10.48 22.53 -6.54
N LEU A 578 -9.33 22.12 -7.11
CA LEU A 578 -8.77 22.76 -8.32
C LEU A 578 -9.68 22.61 -9.55
N ARG A 579 -10.55 21.59 -9.53
CA ARG A 579 -11.51 21.30 -10.59
C ARG A 579 -12.82 22.08 -10.45
N GLU A 580 -13.10 22.64 -9.27
CA GLU A 580 -14.33 23.40 -9.02
C GLU A 580 -14.41 24.60 -9.99
N GLY A 581 -15.55 24.73 -10.66
CA GLY A 581 -15.80 25.70 -11.72
C GLY A 581 -17.16 25.44 -12.36
N ASN A 582 -17.62 26.33 -13.24
CA ASN A 582 -18.85 26.12 -14.00
C ASN A 582 -18.65 26.49 -15.49
N PRO A 583 -18.37 25.52 -16.37
CA PRO A 583 -18.29 24.07 -16.09
C PRO A 583 -17.03 23.68 -15.28
N PRO A 584 -17.04 22.52 -14.58
CA PRO A 584 -15.85 22.02 -13.91
C PRO A 584 -14.75 21.65 -14.93
N ALA A 585 -13.49 21.76 -14.52
CA ALA A 585 -12.37 21.37 -15.38
C ALA A 585 -12.48 19.90 -15.79
N LYS A 586 -12.15 19.58 -17.05
CA LYS A 586 -12.08 18.20 -17.52
C LYS A 586 -10.81 17.53 -17.00
N LEU A 587 -10.92 16.32 -16.49
CA LEU A 587 -9.82 15.58 -15.89
C LEU A 587 -9.29 14.51 -16.84
N TYR A 588 -7.99 14.51 -17.11
CA TYR A 588 -7.30 13.48 -17.89
C TYR A 588 -6.14 12.90 -17.08
N CYS A 589 -6.39 11.76 -16.44
CA CYS A 589 -5.43 11.07 -15.59
C CYS A 589 -4.78 9.92 -16.33
N VAL A 590 -3.45 9.83 -16.30
CA VAL A 590 -2.70 8.72 -16.90
C VAL A 590 -1.94 7.98 -15.79
N GLY A 591 -2.01 6.65 -15.78
CA GLY A 591 -1.24 5.87 -14.83
C GLY A 591 -1.23 4.37 -15.12
N ASP A 592 -0.44 3.64 -14.33
CA ASP A 592 -0.27 2.20 -14.41
C ASP A 592 -0.39 1.60 -13.01
N ASP A 593 -1.58 1.08 -12.66
CA ASP A 593 -1.83 0.40 -11.39
C ASP A 593 -0.88 -0.78 -11.13
N TRP A 594 -0.30 -1.38 -12.18
CA TRP A 594 0.69 -2.46 -12.03
C TRP A 594 2.04 -1.94 -11.53
N GLN A 595 2.24 -0.62 -11.46
CA GLN A 595 3.43 0.05 -10.94
C GLN A 595 3.18 0.89 -9.68
N SER A 596 2.01 0.79 -9.03
CA SER A 596 1.76 1.48 -7.76
C SER A 596 2.57 0.83 -6.61
N ILE A 597 3.65 1.49 -6.19
CA ILE A 597 4.65 0.95 -5.23
C ILE A 597 5.03 1.97 -4.13
N TYR A 598 4.22 3.01 -3.94
CA TYR A 598 4.50 4.12 -3.01
C TYR A 598 3.53 4.20 -1.83
N ARG A 599 2.94 3.06 -1.44
CA ARG A 599 1.97 2.99 -0.33
C ARG A 599 2.54 3.52 1.00
N PHE A 600 3.82 3.26 1.28
CA PHE A 600 4.52 3.77 2.46
C PHE A 600 4.57 5.32 2.54
N SER A 601 4.33 6.00 1.42
CA SER A 601 4.24 7.47 1.34
C SER A 601 2.80 8.00 1.32
N GLY A 602 1.81 7.12 1.52
CA GLY A 602 0.39 7.46 1.58
C GLY A 602 -0.38 7.28 0.27
N SER A 603 0.24 6.72 -0.78
CA SER A 603 -0.46 6.41 -2.03
C SER A 603 -1.57 5.38 -1.79
N ASP A 604 -2.76 5.63 -2.34
CA ASP A 604 -3.91 4.74 -2.20
C ASP A 604 -4.39 4.23 -3.56
N MET A 605 -4.23 2.93 -3.78
CA MET A 605 -4.67 2.28 -5.01
C MET A 605 -6.18 2.32 -5.22
N ALA A 606 -6.99 2.50 -4.17
CA ALA A 606 -8.43 2.62 -4.34
C ALA A 606 -8.79 3.83 -5.22
N LEU A 607 -8.05 4.94 -5.11
CA LEU A 607 -8.26 6.15 -5.92
C LEU A 607 -8.09 5.87 -7.42
N PHE A 608 -7.26 4.88 -7.79
CA PHE A 608 -7.06 4.47 -9.18
C PHE A 608 -8.04 3.36 -9.60
N ASN A 609 -8.16 2.28 -8.82
CA ASN A 609 -8.95 1.10 -9.20
C ASN A 609 -10.46 1.34 -9.10
N GLN A 610 -10.89 2.23 -8.21
CA GLN A 610 -12.28 2.63 -8.02
C GLN A 610 -12.52 4.07 -8.48
N PHE A 611 -11.77 4.54 -9.49
CA PHE A 611 -11.82 5.92 -9.98
C PHE A 611 -13.24 6.50 -10.16
N PRO A 612 -14.23 5.75 -10.72
CA PRO A 612 -15.59 6.28 -10.89
C PRO A 612 -16.33 6.57 -9.57
N GLU A 613 -15.97 5.90 -8.48
CA GLU A 613 -16.54 6.15 -7.15
C GLU A 613 -16.07 7.49 -6.56
N TYR A 614 -14.86 7.93 -6.93
CA TYR A 614 -14.25 9.16 -6.44
C TYR A 614 -14.54 10.38 -7.33
N PHE A 615 -14.46 10.22 -8.65
CA PHE A 615 -14.62 11.34 -9.61
C PHE A 615 -15.94 11.37 -10.37
N GLY A 616 -16.78 10.33 -10.24
CA GLY A 616 -18.04 10.19 -10.97
C GLY A 616 -17.89 9.45 -12.30
N VAL A 617 -18.86 9.62 -13.21
CA VAL A 617 -18.85 8.93 -14.51
C VAL A 617 -17.54 9.23 -15.23
N THR A 618 -16.88 8.17 -15.73
CA THR A 618 -15.52 8.23 -16.25
C THR A 618 -15.39 7.38 -17.49
N GLU A 619 -14.78 7.92 -18.54
CA GLU A 619 -14.31 7.15 -19.68
C GLU A 619 -12.96 6.51 -19.34
N ILE A 620 -12.89 5.18 -19.35
CA ILE A 620 -11.65 4.44 -19.11
C ILE A 620 -11.08 4.02 -20.47
N ASN A 621 -9.96 4.63 -20.85
CA ASN A 621 -9.22 4.28 -22.05
C ASN A 621 -8.00 3.43 -21.66
N LYS A 622 -7.69 2.38 -22.43
CA LYS A 622 -6.50 1.57 -22.19
C LYS A 622 -5.47 1.78 -23.30
N ILE A 623 -4.21 1.98 -22.91
CA ILE A 623 -3.06 1.98 -23.82
C ILE A 623 -2.19 0.77 -23.47
N GLU A 624 -2.35 -0.28 -24.28
CA GLU A 624 -1.88 -1.63 -23.99
C GLU A 624 -0.70 -2.03 -24.85
N THR A 625 -0.46 -1.34 -25.97
CA THR A 625 0.74 -1.50 -26.79
C THR A 625 1.98 -1.01 -26.04
N THR A 626 2.94 -1.88 -25.77
CA THR A 626 4.25 -1.50 -25.21
C THR A 626 5.31 -1.33 -26.29
N TYR A 627 6.10 -0.27 -26.16
CA TYR A 627 7.20 0.09 -27.04
C TYR A 627 8.58 -0.26 -26.45
N ARG A 628 8.59 -0.78 -25.22
CA ARG A 628 9.84 -1.07 -24.50
C ARG A 628 10.30 -2.51 -24.67
N PHE A 629 9.38 -3.46 -24.56
CA PHE A 629 9.72 -4.88 -24.52
C PHE A 629 8.73 -5.75 -25.30
N GLY A 630 9.22 -6.89 -25.76
CA GLY A 630 8.53 -7.83 -26.63
C GLY A 630 8.23 -9.19 -25.99
N GLU A 631 7.77 -10.12 -26.81
CA GLU A 631 7.58 -11.52 -26.38
C GLU A 631 8.93 -12.23 -26.18
N PRO A 632 9.05 -13.18 -25.22
CA PRO A 632 7.99 -13.70 -24.34
C PRO A 632 7.72 -12.87 -23.06
N LEU A 633 8.51 -11.80 -22.78
CA LEU A 633 8.36 -11.04 -21.53
C LEU A 633 6.96 -10.41 -21.39
N VAL A 634 6.34 -9.96 -22.48
CA VAL A 634 4.97 -9.43 -22.46
C VAL A 634 3.99 -10.45 -21.87
N SER A 635 3.86 -11.62 -22.47
CA SER A 635 2.94 -12.66 -22.00
C SER A 635 3.27 -13.14 -20.58
N LEU A 636 4.55 -13.35 -20.27
CA LEU A 636 5.00 -13.83 -18.97
C LEU A 636 4.70 -12.82 -17.84
N SER A 637 5.10 -11.56 -18.03
CA SER A 637 4.90 -10.51 -17.02
C SER A 637 3.41 -10.19 -16.81
N SER A 638 2.63 -10.19 -17.90
CA SER A 638 1.18 -10.01 -17.89
C SER A 638 0.46 -11.13 -17.13
N HIS A 639 0.81 -12.41 -17.39
CA HIS A 639 0.23 -13.53 -16.65
C HIS A 639 0.55 -13.45 -15.15
N PHE A 640 1.79 -13.10 -14.79
CA PHE A 640 2.22 -13.01 -13.40
C PHE A 640 1.50 -11.93 -12.59
N ILE A 641 1.36 -10.71 -13.14
CA ILE A 641 0.76 -9.59 -12.42
C ILE A 641 -0.77 -9.69 -12.36
N GLN A 642 -1.42 -10.18 -13.42
CA GLN A 642 -2.89 -10.32 -13.51
C GLN A 642 -3.47 -11.52 -12.72
N ARG A 643 -2.62 -12.26 -12.00
CA ARG A 643 -3.07 -13.16 -10.93
C ARG A 643 -3.76 -12.40 -9.80
N ASN A 644 -3.30 -11.17 -9.52
CA ASN A 644 -4.02 -10.28 -8.61
C ASN A 644 -5.25 -9.67 -9.32
N LYS A 645 -6.44 -10.14 -8.94
CA LYS A 645 -7.72 -9.68 -9.52
C LYS A 645 -8.18 -8.31 -9.02
N ALA A 646 -7.51 -7.74 -8.00
CA ALA A 646 -7.80 -6.38 -7.54
C ALA A 646 -7.30 -5.30 -8.52
N GLN A 647 -6.40 -5.66 -9.45
CA GLN A 647 -5.81 -4.77 -10.44
C GLN A 647 -6.65 -4.72 -11.72
N ILE A 648 -6.53 -3.63 -12.48
CA ILE A 648 -7.22 -3.48 -13.76
C ILE A 648 -6.60 -4.46 -14.76
N GLN A 649 -7.45 -5.28 -15.38
CA GLN A 649 -7.05 -6.24 -16.40
C GLN A 649 -6.66 -5.50 -17.70
N LYS A 650 -5.54 -5.87 -18.31
CA LYS A 650 -5.00 -5.27 -19.55
C LYS A 650 -4.54 -6.36 -20.50
N ASP A 651 -4.73 -6.14 -21.80
CA ASP A 651 -4.28 -7.02 -22.87
C ASP A 651 -3.01 -6.47 -23.55
N ILE A 652 -1.88 -6.57 -22.84
CA ILE A 652 -0.61 -6.02 -23.30
C ILE A 652 -0.09 -6.81 -24.50
N HIS A 653 0.37 -6.09 -25.50
CA HIS A 653 1.08 -6.62 -26.65
C HIS A 653 2.23 -5.68 -27.05
N SER A 654 3.24 -6.21 -27.71
CA SER A 654 4.36 -5.39 -28.20
C SER A 654 3.98 -4.62 -29.46
N PHE A 655 4.58 -3.44 -29.63
CA PHE A 655 4.39 -2.61 -30.83
C PHE A 655 4.74 -3.34 -32.14
N SER A 656 5.75 -4.21 -32.09
CA SER A 656 6.15 -5.06 -33.20
C SER A 656 6.24 -6.52 -32.74
N SER A 657 5.81 -7.45 -33.59
CA SER A 657 5.96 -8.90 -33.38
C SER A 657 7.43 -9.36 -33.41
N GLU A 658 8.29 -8.57 -34.06
CA GLU A 658 9.74 -8.78 -34.13
C GLU A 658 10.45 -8.34 -32.85
N MET A 659 9.83 -7.47 -32.04
CA MET A 659 10.39 -7.08 -30.76
C MET A 659 10.45 -8.31 -29.86
N LYS A 660 11.65 -8.67 -29.41
CA LYS A 660 11.89 -9.77 -28.48
C LYS A 660 12.57 -9.26 -27.23
N THR A 661 12.01 -9.64 -26.09
CA THR A 661 12.65 -9.41 -24.80
C THR A 661 12.60 -10.69 -24.01
N GLU A 662 13.77 -11.25 -23.75
CA GLU A 662 13.90 -12.53 -23.09
C GLU A 662 13.78 -12.36 -21.56
N LEU A 663 13.12 -13.31 -20.90
CA LEU A 663 13.09 -13.42 -19.45
C LEU A 663 13.69 -14.77 -19.08
N GLU A 664 14.89 -14.74 -18.52
CA GLU A 664 15.64 -15.94 -18.17
C GLU A 664 15.82 -16.05 -16.67
N PHE A 665 15.70 -17.28 -16.16
CA PHE A 665 15.89 -17.59 -14.75
C PHE A 665 17.21 -18.33 -14.58
N HIS A 666 18.16 -17.69 -13.90
CA HIS A 666 19.50 -18.20 -13.69
C HIS A 666 19.67 -18.66 -12.26
N SER A 667 19.63 -19.99 -12.07
CA SER A 667 19.96 -20.57 -10.77
C SER A 667 21.45 -20.46 -10.54
N TYR A 668 21.85 -20.03 -9.34
CA TYR A 668 23.26 -20.08 -8.93
C TYR A 668 23.43 -20.93 -7.68
N ASP A 669 24.61 -21.53 -7.59
CA ASP A 669 25.17 -21.91 -6.32
C ASP A 669 25.89 -20.71 -5.71
N ARG A 670 25.74 -20.52 -4.40
CA ARG A 670 26.30 -19.34 -3.71
C ARG A 670 27.72 -18.98 -4.09
N ARG A 671 28.58 -19.99 -4.12
CA ARG A 671 30.02 -19.83 -4.26
C ARG A 671 30.33 -19.21 -5.61
N ASP A 672 29.44 -19.42 -6.57
CA ASP A 672 29.54 -18.96 -7.92
C ASP A 672 28.72 -17.70 -8.17
N TYR A 673 27.98 -17.15 -7.19
CA TYR A 673 27.09 -16.00 -7.39
C TYR A 673 27.76 -14.83 -8.13
N CYS A 674 28.92 -14.36 -7.66
CA CYS A 674 29.66 -13.29 -8.34
C CYS A 674 30.23 -13.73 -9.69
N ASN A 675 30.66 -14.99 -9.81
CA ASN A 675 31.18 -15.55 -11.06
C ASN A 675 30.09 -15.64 -12.13
N THR A 676 28.89 -16.11 -11.76
CA THR A 676 27.70 -16.14 -12.60
C THR A 676 27.37 -14.72 -13.07
N ILE A 677 27.37 -13.73 -12.18
CA ILE A 677 27.15 -12.33 -12.59
C ILE A 677 28.25 -11.86 -13.55
N GLY A 678 29.52 -12.17 -13.28
CA GLY A 678 30.63 -11.82 -14.17
C GLY A 678 30.50 -12.47 -15.55
N GLN A 679 30.11 -13.73 -15.61
CA GLN A 679 29.85 -14.47 -16.85
C GLN A 679 28.67 -13.89 -17.62
N LEU A 680 27.58 -13.56 -16.93
CA LEU A 680 26.42 -12.90 -17.53
C LEU A 680 26.77 -11.51 -18.06
N VAL A 681 27.56 -10.72 -17.32
CA VAL A 681 28.03 -9.42 -17.78
C VAL A 681 28.95 -9.55 -18.99
N ALA A 682 29.80 -10.57 -19.03
CA ALA A 682 30.71 -10.85 -20.14
C ALA A 682 29.98 -11.36 -21.40
N SER A 683 28.85 -12.05 -21.24
CA SER A 683 28.04 -12.51 -22.38
C SER A 683 27.19 -11.39 -23.00
N ILE A 684 26.98 -10.29 -22.28
CA ILE A 684 26.25 -9.12 -22.78
C ILE A 684 27.19 -8.29 -23.68
N PRO A 685 26.77 -7.90 -24.90
CA PRO A 685 27.60 -7.07 -25.78
C PRO A 685 28.04 -5.76 -25.12
N SER A 686 29.28 -5.31 -25.39
CA SER A 686 29.93 -4.21 -24.68
C SER A 686 29.27 -2.84 -24.88
N ASP A 687 28.56 -2.65 -26.00
CA ASP A 687 27.81 -1.44 -26.35
C ASP A 687 26.46 -1.33 -25.62
N LYS A 688 25.99 -2.40 -24.98
CA LYS A 688 24.69 -2.45 -24.31
C LYS A 688 24.72 -1.96 -22.87
N SER A 689 23.67 -1.29 -22.45
CA SER A 689 23.49 -0.82 -21.07
C SER A 689 23.01 -1.94 -20.15
N ILE A 690 23.47 -1.93 -18.89
CA ILE A 690 23.15 -2.95 -17.89
C ILE A 690 22.72 -2.26 -16.59
N PHE A 691 21.62 -2.74 -15.98
CA PHE A 691 21.29 -2.45 -14.59
C PHE A 691 21.42 -3.68 -13.71
N LEU A 692 22.05 -3.50 -12.54
CA LEU A 692 21.98 -4.44 -11.42
C LEU A 692 20.88 -3.97 -10.48
N LEU A 693 19.81 -4.75 -10.34
CA LEU A 693 18.67 -4.38 -9.52
C LEU A 693 18.61 -5.23 -8.25
N GLY A 694 18.52 -4.58 -7.10
CA GLY A 694 18.25 -5.21 -5.80
C GLY A 694 16.89 -4.81 -5.23
N ARG A 695 16.27 -5.66 -4.41
CA ARG A 695 15.08 -5.26 -3.61
C ARG A 695 15.48 -4.23 -2.56
N TYR A 696 16.64 -4.40 -1.95
CA TYR A 696 17.22 -3.53 -0.93
C TYR A 696 18.53 -2.91 -1.42
N SER A 697 18.88 -1.76 -0.83
CA SER A 697 20.15 -1.06 -1.12
C SER A 697 21.40 -1.86 -0.77
N PHE A 698 21.18 -2.98 -0.11
CA PHE A 698 22.19 -3.80 0.51
C PHE A 698 22.31 -5.14 -0.27
N ASP A 699 21.49 -5.35 -1.31
CA ASP A 699 21.58 -6.55 -2.14
C ASP A 699 22.82 -6.57 -3.06
N ASP A 700 23.48 -5.43 -3.22
CA ASP A 700 24.75 -5.31 -3.94
C ASP A 700 25.93 -5.98 -3.24
N TYR A 701 25.70 -6.50 -2.05
CA TYR A 701 26.80 -6.65 -1.14
C TYR A 701 27.91 -7.60 -1.57
N TYR A 702 27.55 -8.75 -2.13
CA TYR A 702 28.53 -9.69 -2.67
C TYR A 702 29.41 -9.04 -3.73
N LEU A 703 28.84 -8.12 -4.49
CA LEU A 703 29.55 -7.38 -5.51
C LEU A 703 30.61 -6.48 -4.86
N SER A 704 30.31 -5.87 -3.70
CA SER A 704 31.25 -5.01 -2.97
C SER A 704 32.58 -5.64 -2.53
N PHE A 705 32.69 -6.97 -2.51
CA PHE A 705 33.95 -7.68 -2.19
C PHE A 705 34.81 -7.93 -3.41
N ILE A 706 34.13 -8.26 -4.52
CA ILE A 706 34.77 -8.83 -5.70
C ILE A 706 35.01 -7.74 -6.74
N TYR A 707 34.11 -6.76 -6.81
CA TYR A 707 34.08 -5.73 -7.82
C TYR A 707 34.32 -4.36 -7.19
N GLN A 708 35.10 -3.55 -7.88
CA GLN A 708 35.36 -2.16 -7.47
C GLN A 708 34.07 -1.35 -7.57
N SER A 709 33.70 -0.66 -6.48
CA SER A 709 32.56 0.25 -6.47
C SER A 709 32.99 1.70 -6.77
N ILE A 710 32.11 2.45 -7.43
CA ILE A 710 32.30 3.86 -7.77
C ILE A 710 31.02 4.61 -7.37
N LYS A 711 31.17 5.70 -6.62
CA LYS A 711 30.06 6.58 -6.24
C LYS A 711 30.22 7.93 -6.92
N GLU A 712 29.19 8.36 -7.65
CA GLU A 712 29.13 9.66 -8.32
C GLU A 712 27.85 10.39 -7.92
N GLY A 713 27.99 11.37 -7.03
CA GLY A 713 26.85 12.01 -6.38
C GLY A 713 25.97 10.98 -5.67
N ASN A 714 24.72 10.85 -6.13
CA ASN A 714 23.73 9.91 -5.59
C ASN A 714 23.65 8.57 -6.35
N ARG A 715 24.46 8.38 -7.39
CA ARG A 715 24.50 7.16 -8.21
C ARG A 715 25.63 6.26 -7.77
N PHE A 716 25.41 4.95 -7.90
CA PHE A 716 26.31 3.93 -7.40
C PHE A 716 26.56 2.88 -8.47
N PHE A 717 27.82 2.55 -8.71
CA PHE A 717 28.26 1.69 -9.80
C PHE A 717 29.24 0.63 -9.34
N TYR A 718 29.35 -0.44 -10.12
CA TYR A 718 30.33 -1.50 -10.00
C TYR A 718 31.11 -1.68 -11.30
N VAL A 719 32.41 -1.91 -11.20
CA VAL A 719 33.25 -2.28 -12.34
C VAL A 719 33.33 -3.80 -12.44
N ILE A 720 32.66 -4.37 -13.44
CA ILE A 720 32.57 -5.82 -13.68
C ILE A 720 33.06 -6.11 -15.10
N GLY A 721 34.11 -6.93 -15.24
CA GLY A 721 34.69 -7.23 -16.56
C GLY A 721 35.15 -5.98 -17.32
N GLY A 722 35.67 -4.96 -16.60
CA GLY A 722 36.07 -3.67 -17.17
C GLY A 722 34.93 -2.72 -17.50
N ARG A 723 33.67 -3.10 -17.26
CA ARG A 723 32.48 -2.27 -17.54
C ARG A 723 31.95 -1.63 -16.27
N LYS A 724 31.62 -0.35 -16.34
CA LYS A 724 30.94 0.39 -15.26
C LYS A 724 29.43 0.16 -15.36
N ILE A 725 28.86 -0.51 -14.36
CA ILE A 725 27.45 -0.93 -14.33
C ILE A 725 26.76 -0.32 -13.12
N GLU A 726 25.58 0.27 -13.32
CA GLU A 726 24.85 0.92 -12.23
C GLU A 726 24.09 -0.10 -11.36
N PHE A 727 24.18 0.07 -10.04
CA PHE A 727 23.36 -0.65 -9.06
C PHE A 727 22.26 0.26 -8.52
N LEU A 728 21.02 -0.24 -8.57
CA LEU A 728 19.83 0.47 -8.10
C LEU A 728 18.96 -0.46 -7.27
N THR A 729 18.22 0.10 -6.31
CA THR A 729 17.05 -0.60 -5.80
C THR A 729 15.94 -0.56 -6.84
N VAL A 730 15.05 -1.55 -6.86
CA VAL A 730 13.92 -1.55 -7.81
C VAL A 730 13.06 -0.29 -7.70
N HIS A 731 12.85 0.23 -6.47
CA HIS A 731 12.14 1.50 -6.27
C HIS A 731 12.82 2.67 -6.99
N LYS A 732 14.16 2.72 -7.00
CA LYS A 732 14.93 3.78 -7.67
C LYS A 732 15.04 3.56 -9.18
N SER A 733 14.79 2.36 -9.69
CA SER A 733 14.78 2.09 -11.13
C SER A 733 13.43 2.41 -11.80
N LYS A 734 12.38 2.71 -11.04
CA LYS A 734 11.10 3.19 -11.59
C LYS A 734 11.34 4.43 -12.47
N GLY A 735 10.79 4.41 -13.68
CA GLY A 735 11.00 5.46 -14.69
C GLY A 735 12.33 5.39 -15.46
N LEU A 736 13.25 4.47 -15.11
CA LEU A 736 14.48 4.20 -15.87
C LEU A 736 14.33 2.93 -16.71
N GLU A 737 15.27 2.71 -17.63
CA GLU A 737 15.34 1.51 -18.47
C GLU A 737 16.80 1.25 -18.91
N ALA A 738 17.09 -0.02 -19.24
CA ALA A 738 18.38 -0.46 -19.77
C ALA A 738 18.16 -1.57 -20.82
N ASP A 739 19.17 -1.87 -21.62
CA ASP A 739 19.10 -2.97 -22.58
C ASP A 739 18.98 -4.31 -21.85
N TYR A 740 19.79 -4.48 -20.81
CA TYR A 740 19.81 -5.67 -19.96
C TYR A 740 19.55 -5.32 -18.49
N VAL A 741 18.78 -6.16 -17.82
CA VAL A 741 18.55 -6.08 -16.38
C VAL A 741 18.97 -7.37 -15.74
N ILE A 742 19.80 -7.29 -14.70
CA ILE A 742 20.16 -8.43 -13.87
C ILE A 742 19.50 -8.20 -12.51
N LEU A 743 18.45 -8.98 -12.24
CA LEU A 743 17.72 -8.91 -10.98
C LEU A 743 18.39 -9.82 -9.96
N LEU A 744 18.87 -9.22 -8.88
CA LEU A 744 19.66 -9.88 -7.87
C LEU A 744 18.76 -10.54 -6.82
N GLN A 745 19.12 -11.77 -6.43
CA GLN A 745 18.66 -12.44 -5.23
C GLN A 745 17.14 -12.60 -5.09
N CYS A 746 16.51 -13.10 -6.14
CA CYS A 746 15.11 -13.49 -6.11
C CYS A 746 14.92 -14.80 -5.34
N ASN A 747 15.12 -14.73 -4.04
CA ASN A 747 15.16 -15.88 -3.13
C ASN A 747 13.98 -15.83 -2.15
N LYS A 748 13.55 -17.01 -1.66
CA LYS A 748 12.61 -17.11 -0.53
C LYS A 748 13.37 -16.84 0.77
N ASP A 749 13.40 -15.58 1.20
CA ASP A 749 14.00 -15.14 2.46
C ASP A 749 13.24 -13.92 3.01
N THR A 750 13.50 -13.57 4.26
CA THR A 750 13.04 -12.35 4.93
C THR A 750 13.11 -11.09 4.10
N TYR A 751 14.33 -10.86 3.59
CA TYR A 751 14.74 -9.72 2.79
C TYR A 751 14.92 -10.19 1.35
N GLY A 752 14.25 -11.28 0.97
CA GLY A 752 14.19 -11.75 -0.39
C GLY A 752 13.26 -10.89 -1.22
N PHE A 753 12.84 -11.43 -2.35
CA PHE A 753 11.93 -10.76 -3.26
C PHE A 753 10.83 -11.76 -3.64
N PRO A 754 9.65 -11.78 -2.98
CA PRO A 754 9.10 -10.71 -2.13
C PRO A 754 9.76 -10.57 -0.75
N SER A 755 9.74 -9.34 -0.24
CA SER A 755 9.99 -9.05 1.17
C SER A 755 8.89 -9.63 2.03
N LEU A 756 9.29 -10.20 3.17
CA LEU A 756 8.35 -10.75 4.15
C LEU A 756 8.21 -9.85 5.39
N VAL A 757 8.98 -8.75 5.42
CA VAL A 757 8.92 -7.69 6.43
C VAL A 757 7.52 -7.07 6.40
N SER A 758 6.74 -7.24 7.47
CA SER A 758 5.50 -6.49 7.66
C SER A 758 5.73 -5.19 8.42
N ASP A 759 4.90 -4.21 8.09
CA ASP A 759 4.73 -2.99 8.87
C ASP A 759 4.15 -3.27 10.26
N ASP A 760 4.34 -2.35 11.20
CA ASP A 760 3.69 -2.44 12.52
C ASP A 760 2.16 -2.34 12.35
N PRO A 761 1.37 -3.23 13.00
CA PRO A 761 -0.09 -3.25 12.86
C PRO A 761 -0.79 -1.91 13.13
N VAL A 762 -0.19 -1.02 13.94
CA VAL A 762 -0.74 0.31 14.23
C VAL A 762 -0.90 1.16 12.96
N LEU A 763 -0.08 0.93 11.92
CA LEU A 763 -0.16 1.65 10.65
C LEU A 763 -1.41 1.27 9.84
N ASN A 764 -2.07 0.14 10.12
CA ASN A 764 -3.29 -0.29 9.43
C ASN A 764 -4.49 0.66 9.63
N TYR A 765 -4.45 1.52 10.66
CA TYR A 765 -5.50 2.52 10.90
C TYR A 765 -5.33 3.78 10.03
N VAL A 766 -4.13 3.98 9.47
CA VAL A 766 -3.79 5.15 8.62
C VAL A 766 -3.51 4.76 7.18
N LEU A 767 -3.30 3.48 6.89
CA LEU A 767 -3.25 2.90 5.55
C LEU A 767 -4.63 2.43 5.08
N THR A 768 -4.86 2.46 3.78
CA THR A 768 -6.07 1.89 3.17
C THR A 768 -5.92 0.38 2.98
N LYS A 769 -7.04 -0.35 3.07
CA LYS A 769 -7.10 -1.82 2.94
C LYS A 769 -7.26 -2.31 1.49
N SER A 770 -6.85 -1.52 0.51
CA SER A 770 -7.28 -1.64 -0.90
C SER A 770 -6.67 -2.81 -1.68
N ASP A 771 -5.67 -3.52 -1.15
CA ASP A 771 -5.09 -4.72 -1.78
C ASP A 771 -4.84 -5.82 -0.73
N GLN A 772 -5.65 -6.87 -0.78
CA GLN A 772 -5.56 -8.04 0.11
C GLN A 772 -4.88 -9.24 -0.56
N PHE A 773 -4.44 -9.11 -1.81
CA PHE A 773 -3.80 -10.21 -2.51
C PHE A 773 -2.42 -10.50 -1.89
N PRO A 774 -2.02 -11.79 -1.75
CA PRO A 774 -0.73 -12.16 -1.18
C PRO A 774 0.43 -11.44 -1.87
N TYR A 775 1.20 -10.69 -1.09
CA TYR A 775 2.35 -9.89 -1.56
C TYR A 775 2.01 -8.89 -2.69
N GLY A 776 0.79 -8.34 -2.74
CA GLY A 776 0.32 -7.50 -3.84
C GLY A 776 1.28 -6.35 -4.22
N GLU A 777 1.79 -5.59 -3.23
CA GLU A 777 2.77 -4.52 -3.48
C GLU A 777 4.13 -5.05 -3.95
N GLU A 778 4.64 -6.13 -3.35
CA GLU A 778 5.90 -6.75 -3.77
C GLU A 778 5.79 -7.38 -5.17
N ARG A 779 4.60 -7.86 -5.56
CA ARG A 779 4.31 -8.37 -6.91
C ARG A 779 4.40 -7.24 -7.94
N ARG A 780 3.81 -6.07 -7.66
CA ARG A 780 3.95 -4.86 -8.49
C ARG A 780 5.41 -4.42 -8.57
N LEU A 781 6.13 -4.47 -7.46
CA LEU A 781 7.55 -4.17 -7.44
C LEU A 781 8.36 -5.16 -8.31
N PHE A 782 8.07 -6.45 -8.25
CA PHE A 782 8.71 -7.45 -9.11
C PHE A 782 8.40 -7.23 -10.58
N TYR A 783 7.15 -6.89 -10.91
CA TYR A 783 6.74 -6.48 -12.25
C TYR A 783 7.51 -5.25 -12.73
N VAL A 784 7.67 -4.22 -11.89
CA VAL A 784 8.53 -3.05 -12.21
C VAL A 784 9.94 -3.51 -12.55
N ALA A 785 10.53 -4.40 -11.75
CA ALA A 785 11.90 -4.89 -11.95
C ALA A 785 12.08 -5.59 -13.30
N ILE A 786 11.22 -6.56 -13.62
CA ILE A 786 11.37 -7.38 -14.84
C ILE A 786 11.06 -6.60 -16.12
N THR A 787 10.30 -5.50 -16.04
CA THR A 787 9.92 -4.63 -17.17
C THR A 787 10.85 -3.44 -17.38
N ARG A 788 12.03 -3.42 -16.75
CA ARG A 788 13.06 -2.39 -16.97
C ARG A 788 13.97 -2.68 -18.18
N ALA A 789 14.03 -3.92 -18.66
CA ALA A 789 14.89 -4.33 -19.77
C ALA A 789 14.21 -4.11 -21.13
N LYS A 790 15.01 -3.80 -22.15
CA LYS A 790 14.58 -3.79 -23.57
C LYS A 790 14.89 -5.10 -24.28
N MET A 791 16.03 -5.72 -23.98
CA MET A 791 16.51 -6.92 -24.67
C MET A 791 16.38 -8.18 -23.80
N LYS A 792 16.84 -8.13 -22.55
CA LYS A 792 16.81 -9.32 -21.69
C LYS A 792 16.79 -8.97 -20.20
N THR A 793 15.90 -9.64 -19.46
CA THR A 793 15.89 -9.67 -18.00
C THR A 793 16.42 -11.02 -17.51
N LEU A 794 17.48 -10.97 -16.72
CA LEU A 794 18.15 -12.12 -16.10
C LEU A 794 17.79 -12.14 -14.62
N VAL A 795 16.96 -13.09 -14.19
CA VAL A 795 16.51 -13.24 -12.80
C VAL A 795 17.40 -14.25 -12.08
N LEU A 796 18.24 -13.78 -11.15
CA LEU A 796 19.15 -14.65 -10.40
C LEU A 796 18.52 -15.14 -9.09
N TYR A 797 18.56 -16.45 -8.86
CA TYR A 797 18.06 -17.08 -7.63
C TYR A 797 18.95 -18.23 -7.12
N ASP A 798 19.00 -18.43 -5.80
CA ASP A 798 19.68 -19.58 -5.18
C ASP A 798 18.89 -20.85 -5.52
N LYS A 799 19.55 -21.81 -6.17
CA LYS A 799 18.95 -23.08 -6.59
C LYS A 799 18.19 -23.81 -5.48
N ARG A 800 18.60 -23.62 -4.21
CA ARG A 800 17.98 -24.29 -3.05
C ARG A 800 16.80 -23.53 -2.46
N PHE A 801 16.72 -22.22 -2.70
CA PHE A 801 15.72 -21.34 -2.07
C PHE A 801 15.14 -20.35 -3.08
N PRO A 802 14.55 -20.82 -4.21
CA PRO A 802 13.91 -19.94 -5.18
C PRO A 802 12.80 -19.13 -4.52
N SER A 803 12.66 -17.86 -4.91
CA SER A 803 11.51 -17.04 -4.52
C SER A 803 10.19 -17.69 -4.93
N VAL A 804 9.12 -17.39 -4.18
CA VAL A 804 7.76 -17.73 -4.59
C VAL A 804 7.44 -17.19 -5.99
N PHE A 805 7.88 -15.97 -6.33
CA PHE A 805 7.69 -15.41 -7.66
C PHE A 805 8.45 -16.18 -8.74
N VAL A 806 9.69 -16.61 -8.46
CA VAL A 806 10.46 -17.47 -9.38
C VAL A 806 9.74 -18.80 -9.62
N ASN A 807 9.22 -19.43 -8.56
CA ASN A 807 8.44 -20.66 -8.69
C ASN A 807 7.14 -20.44 -9.48
N GLU A 808 6.51 -19.28 -9.39
CA GLU A 808 5.32 -18.97 -10.19
C GLU A 808 5.58 -18.98 -11.71
N PHE A 809 6.80 -18.61 -12.14
CA PHE A 809 7.20 -18.67 -13.54
C PHE A 809 7.69 -20.07 -13.95
N LEU A 810 8.50 -20.73 -13.10
CA LEU A 810 9.11 -22.02 -13.44
C LEU A 810 8.17 -23.22 -13.25
N HIS A 811 7.25 -23.15 -12.29
CA HIS A 811 6.35 -24.22 -11.88
C HIS A 811 4.93 -23.68 -11.61
N PRO A 812 4.28 -23.03 -12.58
CA PRO A 812 2.96 -22.42 -12.39
C PRO A 812 1.90 -23.42 -11.89
N GLU A 813 2.05 -24.71 -12.22
CA GLU A 813 1.18 -25.81 -11.82
C GLU A 813 1.25 -26.18 -10.32
N LYS A 814 2.32 -25.78 -9.63
CA LYS A 814 2.55 -26.10 -8.21
C LYS A 814 2.16 -24.98 -7.26
N VAL A 815 1.57 -23.90 -7.76
CA VAL A 815 1.28 -22.68 -6.99
C VAL A 815 -0.12 -22.77 -6.36
N SER A 816 -0.19 -23.00 -5.05
CA SER A 816 -1.40 -22.81 -4.22
C SER A 816 -1.30 -21.52 -3.38
N GLU A 817 -2.42 -21.01 -2.85
CA GLU A 817 -2.41 -19.88 -1.90
C GLU A 817 -1.59 -20.18 -0.62
N GLU A 818 -1.47 -21.44 -0.23
CA GLU A 818 -0.65 -21.89 0.91
C GLU A 818 0.87 -21.68 0.68
N ASN A 819 1.33 -21.55 -0.56
CA ASN A 819 2.75 -21.29 -0.85
C ASN A 819 3.22 -19.89 -0.44
N TYR A 820 2.27 -18.99 -0.14
CA TYR A 820 2.55 -17.63 0.30
C TYR A 820 2.84 -17.53 1.80
N VAL A 821 2.98 -18.65 2.53
CA VAL A 821 3.40 -18.62 3.94
C VAL A 821 4.77 -17.95 4.06
N LYS A 822 4.81 -16.85 4.84
CA LYS A 822 6.04 -16.10 5.14
C LYS A 822 7.11 -17.07 5.65
N HIS A 823 8.30 -17.01 5.05
CA HIS A 823 9.48 -17.73 5.54
C HIS A 823 9.63 -17.44 7.05
N PRO A 824 9.87 -18.44 7.90
CA PRO A 824 9.99 -18.30 9.37
C PRO A 824 11.14 -17.41 9.84
N ASN A 825 11.85 -16.80 8.89
CA ASN A 825 12.92 -15.87 9.14
C ASN A 825 12.50 -14.42 8.81
N ALA A 826 11.32 -14.11 8.33
CA ALA A 826 10.87 -12.76 7.99
C ALA A 826 11.00 -11.63 9.07
N ASN A 827 12.21 -11.18 9.51
CA ASN A 827 12.62 -9.87 10.06
C ASN A 827 13.93 -9.82 10.92
N LYS A 828 14.76 -10.90 11.12
CA LYS A 828 16.01 -10.79 11.96
C LYS A 828 16.96 -9.70 11.45
N ARG A 829 17.34 -8.78 12.35
CA ARG A 829 18.49 -7.85 12.23
C ARG A 829 19.85 -8.49 12.56
N TRP A 830 20.95 -7.95 12.02
CA TRP A 830 22.34 -8.36 12.29
C TRP A 830 22.84 -8.00 13.70
N THR A 831 23.39 -8.96 14.45
CA THR A 831 23.87 -8.79 15.84
C THR A 831 25.39 -8.96 15.97
N ARG A 832 26.04 -8.35 16.97
CA ARG A 832 27.48 -8.56 17.27
C ARG A 832 27.90 -10.03 17.41
N LYS A 833 26.98 -10.92 17.82
CA LYS A 833 27.20 -12.38 17.85
C LYS A 833 27.02 -13.03 16.48
N ALA A 834 26.05 -12.56 15.68
CA ALA A 834 25.96 -12.94 14.27
C ALA A 834 27.22 -12.49 13.52
N ASP A 835 27.78 -11.34 13.86
CA ASP A 835 29.00 -10.73 13.34
C ASP A 835 30.26 -11.49 13.71
N GLN A 836 30.45 -11.80 14.99
CA GLN A 836 31.57 -12.62 15.45
C GLN A 836 31.47 -14.07 14.97
N PHE A 837 30.26 -14.65 14.94
CA PHE A 837 30.06 -15.99 14.38
C PHE A 837 30.29 -16.01 12.88
N LEU A 838 29.91 -14.93 12.22
CA LEU A 838 30.18 -14.70 10.82
C LEU A 838 31.69 -14.53 10.56
N LEU A 839 32.39 -13.68 11.30
CA LEU A 839 33.86 -13.50 11.26
C LEU A 839 34.63 -14.77 11.63
N LYS A 840 34.12 -15.55 12.60
CA LYS A 840 34.70 -16.83 13.02
C LYS A 840 34.54 -17.89 11.95
N LEU A 841 33.32 -18.09 11.45
CA LEU A 841 33.09 -19.01 10.33
C LEU A 841 33.87 -18.58 9.08
N HIS A 842 34.06 -17.27 8.88
CA HIS A 842 34.89 -16.72 7.81
C HIS A 842 36.39 -16.97 8.02
N SER A 843 36.93 -16.74 9.22
CA SER A 843 38.34 -17.00 9.56
C SER A 843 38.69 -18.49 9.63
N GLU A 844 37.73 -19.36 9.90
CA GLU A 844 37.83 -20.83 9.77
C GLU A 844 37.68 -21.32 8.32
N GLY A 845 37.60 -20.42 7.34
CA GLY A 845 37.47 -20.74 5.91
C GLY A 845 36.15 -21.39 5.51
N LYS A 846 35.11 -21.34 6.36
CA LYS A 846 33.80 -21.94 6.02
C LYS A 846 33.16 -21.16 4.89
N SER A 847 32.78 -21.88 3.84
CA SER A 847 32.14 -21.26 2.69
C SER A 847 30.88 -20.54 3.12
N VAL A 848 30.64 -19.40 2.50
CA VAL A 848 29.53 -18.55 2.87
C VAL A 848 28.19 -19.34 2.86
N LYS A 849 28.06 -20.37 1.99
CA LYS A 849 26.87 -21.24 1.79
C LYS A 849 26.48 -21.95 3.06
N TYR A 850 27.49 -22.48 3.73
CA TYR A 850 27.39 -23.05 5.06
C TYR A 850 26.94 -21.98 6.04
N ILE A 851 27.56 -20.81 6.00
CA ILE A 851 27.21 -19.69 6.87
C ILE A 851 25.74 -19.27 6.68
N ALA A 852 25.18 -19.05 5.48
CA ALA A 852 23.72 -18.77 5.41
C ALA A 852 22.84 -19.91 5.87
N ALA A 853 23.10 -21.14 5.44
CA ALA A 853 22.24 -22.25 5.81
C ALA A 853 22.27 -22.45 7.33
N LYS A 854 23.45 -22.28 7.94
CA LYS A 854 23.68 -22.32 9.40
C LYS A 854 23.10 -21.09 10.11
N MET A 855 23.02 -19.93 9.44
CA MET A 855 22.54 -18.69 10.04
C MET A 855 21.08 -18.35 9.68
N GLY A 856 20.44 -19.09 8.79
CA GLY A 856 19.05 -18.89 8.34
C GLY A 856 18.83 -17.50 7.73
N ARG A 857 19.74 -17.02 6.90
CA ARG A 857 19.68 -15.68 6.28
C ARG A 857 20.03 -15.77 4.82
N SER A 858 19.62 -14.80 4.01
CA SER A 858 20.10 -14.75 2.64
C SER A 858 21.60 -14.76 2.66
N GLN A 859 22.09 -15.35 1.59
CA GLN A 859 23.50 -15.45 1.39
C GLN A 859 24.13 -14.08 1.47
N THR A 860 23.46 -13.11 0.89
CA THR A 860 23.93 -11.76 0.74
C THR A 860 23.94 -11.04 2.04
N SER A 861 22.93 -11.20 2.88
CA SER A 861 22.93 -10.75 4.26
C SER A 861 24.21 -11.18 4.99
N ILE A 862 24.62 -12.45 4.83
CA ILE A 862 25.78 -13.02 5.54
C ILE A 862 27.07 -12.42 5.07
N VAL A 863 27.20 -12.28 3.76
CA VAL A 863 28.33 -11.52 3.27
C VAL A 863 28.10 -10.18 3.95
N MET A 864 26.93 -9.49 3.90
CA MET A 864 26.65 -8.04 4.21
C MET A 864 27.33 -7.44 5.39
N ARG A 865 27.54 -8.33 6.32
CA ARG A 865 27.99 -7.99 7.61
C ARG A 865 29.48 -8.24 7.79
N LEU A 866 30.14 -9.14 7.04
CA LEU A 866 31.59 -9.37 7.04
C LEU A 866 32.41 -8.13 6.66
N ASN A 867 32.21 -7.51 5.50
CA ASN A 867 32.92 -6.29 5.06
C ASN A 867 32.72 -5.17 6.05
N LYS A 868 31.50 -4.99 6.58
CA LYS A 868 31.21 -3.99 7.62
C LYS A 868 31.92 -4.25 8.95
N LEU A 869 32.52 -5.42 9.13
CA LEU A 869 33.26 -5.82 10.33
C LEU A 869 34.76 -5.99 10.08
N ILE A 870 35.20 -6.00 8.82
CA ILE A 870 36.58 -6.24 8.39
C ILE A 870 37.21 -4.93 7.85
N GLN A 871 36.40 -3.96 7.41
CA GLN A 871 36.77 -2.54 7.40
C GLN A 871 36.89 -2.02 8.83
#